data_AF-A0A6A6ZFQ4-F1
#
_entry.id   AF-A0A6A6ZFQ4-F1
#
_cell.length_a   1.000
_cell.length_b   1.000
_cell.length_c   1.000
_cell.angle_alpha   90.00
_cell.angle_beta   90.00
_cell.angle_gamma   90.00
#
_symmetry.space_group_name_H-M   'P 1'
#
loop_
_entity.id
_entity.type
_entity.pdbx_description
1 polymer ?
#
loop_
_entity_poly.entity_id
_entity_poly.type
_entity_poly.pdbx_seq_one_letter_code
_entity_poly.pdbx_strand_id
1 'polypeptide(L)'
;MFNFTPLLGALSTSPASQSLLEFDGGVKVLIDVGWDESFDVKKLKEIERHVSTLSFILLTHATTAHLGAYVHCCKNFPLFARIPVYATVPVISLGRTLLQDLYASTPLAPSIIPTEALTESAYSFPSALNGGNNPNILLQTPTQEEIANYFGAINPLRYSQPHQPIPSSFSPPLNGLTVTAYNAGHTLGGSIWHIQHGMESVVYAVDWNQARENVLSGAAWLGTGTGGSEVLEQLRRPTAMICSSRNSGLVKIAKAPSRRDEELLSMIRDTLVKGGSVLIPCDSSARIIEIAYLLERSWQAETTKPESTSPLKIGKAYLASRTGAATIRYVRSMLEWMGEGIVKEFEAASGAMEAQDQRKGRGASSRDEAGDIRFPFDFRHVTLLERKSRVSRMLSSTEPRVILASDTSLEWGFSKDAIRTLASDEKNLVILTERAGESVAQQKSLGRYLWDLWHERSSSSEEDGLPATMVDISGQQISLRTSRAVALGGEEVPLYQQFLARQRQLQNTMGGDAGTTLETSADIVDDRSSTTSESSEDSGDGHGGKILNTTAALQHSRNKLGLTDAELGVNILIRRKNVYDYEVQGKKGKEKVFPYQQKRRKADDFGDFIRPEEFARADEEDNVDGEALRADHTKKENTVGQKRRWDDIVNIVDNSKAGGAQRRRKQDGEGQGTADGAESDSEPEDTDKVDGPAKVIIGSEAMELKCQIAFVDFSGLHDRRTIQNIIPLVKPRKLIFIGGEEAETIELAEICRNTLNAGADAATDVFTPTIGMVIDASVDTNAWTVRLSRNMVRNLHWQNVRGMGVVAVTGRLAAASLDPAPKEEDGSAKKKARLDAPAVPVSSQIDADTTPVLDVVPANMATAVRSVAQPFHVGDLRLADLRKLMKANGMEAEFRGEGVLVINGTVAVKKTATGQIEVDGGAYGNVDPRNSDAATFFRVKRQIYDGLAVVAGH
;
A
#
# COMPACT_ATOMS: atom_id res chain seq x y z
N MET A 1 5.42 22.16 -17.87
CA MET A 1 6.58 22.26 -16.97
C MET A 1 6.23 21.66 -15.62
N PHE A 2 7.20 20.98 -14.98
CA PHE A 2 7.06 20.45 -13.64
C PHE A 2 8.42 20.29 -12.98
N ASN A 3 8.45 20.46 -11.67
CA ASN A 3 9.63 20.35 -10.83
C ASN A 3 9.53 19.13 -9.92
N PHE A 4 10.67 18.49 -9.66
CA PHE A 4 10.82 17.41 -8.70
C PHE A 4 11.77 17.85 -7.59
N THR A 5 11.39 17.63 -6.34
CA THR A 5 12.22 17.93 -5.16
C THR A 5 12.20 16.74 -4.20
N PRO A 6 13.33 16.07 -3.94
CA PRO A 6 13.40 15.06 -2.89
C PRO A 6 13.48 15.75 -1.52
N LEU A 7 12.51 15.48 -0.65
CA LEU A 7 12.47 16.02 0.71
C LEU A 7 13.26 15.15 1.69
N LEU A 8 13.31 13.83 1.47
CA LEU A 8 14.15 12.88 2.19
C LEU A 8 14.58 11.73 1.26
N GLY A 9 15.64 11.01 1.66
CA GLY A 9 16.07 9.78 1.01
C GLY A 9 17.02 9.96 -0.17
N ALA A 10 17.31 11.18 -0.63
CA ALA A 10 18.29 11.41 -1.70
C ALA A 10 19.72 11.43 -1.17
N LEU A 11 20.63 10.66 -1.78
CA LEU A 11 22.05 10.55 -1.41
C LEU A 11 22.23 10.31 0.10
N SER A 12 21.38 9.46 0.67
CA SER A 12 21.24 9.27 2.12
C SER A 12 21.34 7.80 2.48
N THR A 13 21.92 7.53 3.65
CA THR A 13 21.99 6.19 4.26
C THR A 13 20.67 5.76 4.90
N SER A 14 19.69 6.68 5.00
CA SER A 14 18.35 6.40 5.53
C SER A 14 17.40 5.93 4.41
N PRO A 15 16.62 4.85 4.63
CA PRO A 15 15.66 4.34 3.67
C PRO A 15 14.39 5.20 3.58
N ALA A 16 14.22 6.20 4.45
CA ALA A 16 13.07 7.08 4.42
C ALA A 16 12.95 7.82 3.08
N SER A 17 11.78 7.73 2.45
CA SER A 17 11.46 8.36 1.17
C SER A 17 10.38 9.43 1.35
N GLN A 18 10.66 10.63 0.85
CA GLN A 18 9.68 11.71 0.75
C GLN A 18 10.01 12.54 -0.50
N SER A 19 9.04 12.71 -1.39
CA SER A 19 9.23 13.41 -2.67
C SER A 19 8.10 14.38 -2.96
N LEU A 20 8.44 15.56 -3.47
CA LEU A 20 7.48 16.58 -3.89
C LEU A 20 7.55 16.77 -5.40
N LEU A 21 6.40 16.63 -6.07
CA LEU A 21 6.21 17.01 -7.46
C LEU A 21 5.37 18.28 -7.53
N GLU A 22 5.82 19.27 -8.29
CA GLU A 22 5.10 20.52 -8.52
C GLU A 22 4.88 20.70 -10.02
N PHE A 23 3.63 20.67 -10.46
CA PHE A 23 3.25 20.92 -11.85
C PHE A 23 2.82 22.37 -12.07
N ASP A 24 2.89 22.81 -13.32
CA ASP A 24 2.31 24.09 -13.74
C ASP A 24 0.85 24.24 -13.30
N GLY A 25 0.50 25.46 -12.90
CA GLY A 25 -0.81 25.75 -12.31
C GLY A 25 -0.87 25.56 -10.79
N GLY A 26 0.26 25.27 -10.14
CA GLY A 26 0.38 25.20 -8.68
C GLY A 26 -0.09 23.88 -8.06
N VAL A 27 -0.22 22.83 -8.87
CA VAL A 27 -0.59 21.48 -8.39
C VAL A 27 0.64 20.85 -7.73
N LYS A 28 0.51 20.47 -6.46
CA LYS A 28 1.59 19.85 -5.68
C LYS A 28 1.20 18.46 -5.20
N VAL A 29 2.00 17.46 -5.56
CA VAL A 29 1.79 16.06 -5.19
C VAL A 29 2.92 15.63 -4.27
N LEU A 30 2.56 15.21 -3.05
CA LEU A 30 3.50 14.57 -2.14
C LEU A 30 3.46 13.06 -2.39
N ILE A 31 4.61 12.46 -2.65
CA ILE A 31 4.77 11.02 -2.78
C ILE A 31 5.57 10.51 -1.59
N ASP A 32 4.95 9.58 -0.88
CA ASP A 32 5.43 8.97 0.37
C ASP A 32 5.57 9.94 1.54
N VAL A 33 5.34 9.39 2.73
CA VAL A 33 5.48 10.07 4.03
C VAL A 33 6.35 9.18 4.91
N GLY A 34 7.51 8.82 4.36
CA GLY A 34 8.49 7.94 4.98
C GLY A 34 9.12 8.51 6.23
N TRP A 35 9.55 7.64 7.13
CA TRP A 35 10.32 8.02 8.31
C TRP A 35 11.43 7.00 8.56
N ASP A 36 12.35 7.34 9.45
CA ASP A 36 13.38 6.42 9.90
C ASP A 36 13.29 6.19 11.40
N GLU A 37 14.08 5.23 11.87
CA GLU A 37 14.05 4.73 13.23
C GLU A 37 14.47 5.76 14.29
N SER A 38 14.93 6.94 13.86
CA SER A 38 15.22 8.05 14.78
C SER A 38 13.95 8.71 15.31
N PHE A 39 12.85 8.62 14.56
CA PHE A 39 11.59 9.35 14.81
C PHE A 39 11.82 10.84 15.09
N ASP A 40 12.73 11.48 14.34
CA ASP A 40 13.01 12.90 14.49
C ASP A 40 12.00 13.76 13.72
N VAL A 41 11.28 14.63 14.43
CA VAL A 41 10.31 15.58 13.87
C VAL A 41 10.98 16.60 12.94
N LYS A 42 12.27 16.90 13.14
CA LYS A 42 12.99 17.87 12.29
C LYS A 42 13.00 17.44 10.83
N LYS A 43 13.02 16.13 10.55
CA LYS A 43 12.97 15.57 9.20
C LYS A 43 11.62 15.77 8.52
N LEU A 44 10.56 16.08 9.28
CA LEU A 44 9.20 16.31 8.78
C LEU A 44 8.88 17.80 8.57
N LYS A 45 9.79 18.70 8.93
CA LYS A 45 9.58 20.16 8.86
C LYS A 45 9.29 20.67 7.45
N GLU A 46 9.90 20.06 6.43
CA GLU A 46 9.63 20.43 5.05
C GLU A 46 8.22 20.01 4.60
N ILE A 47 7.73 18.84 5.05
CA ILE A 47 6.32 18.45 4.80
C ILE A 47 5.39 19.46 5.45
N GLU A 48 5.63 19.83 6.72
CA GLU A 48 4.82 20.79 7.47
C GLU A 48 4.67 22.13 6.74
N ARG A 49 5.75 22.61 6.11
CA ARG A 49 5.74 23.86 5.30
C ARG A 49 4.82 23.77 4.09
N HIS A 50 4.73 22.60 3.46
CA HIS A 50 3.99 22.43 2.21
C HIS A 50 2.51 22.07 2.40
N VAL A 51 2.09 21.64 3.60
CA VAL A 51 0.73 21.12 3.88
C VAL A 51 -0.39 21.98 3.30
N SER A 52 -0.32 23.30 3.47
CA SER A 52 -1.34 24.26 3.00
C SER A 52 -1.42 24.41 1.48
N THR A 53 -0.49 23.82 0.73
CA THR A 53 -0.39 23.91 -0.74
C THR A 53 -0.48 22.54 -1.42
N LEU A 54 -0.49 21.44 -0.66
CA LEU A 54 -0.55 20.09 -1.21
C LEU A 54 -1.93 19.81 -1.79
N SER A 55 -1.96 19.28 -3.01
CA SER A 55 -3.17 18.87 -3.69
C SER A 55 -3.65 17.50 -3.24
N PHE A 56 -2.77 16.50 -3.25
CA PHE A 56 -3.04 15.14 -2.79
C PHE A 56 -1.74 14.40 -2.47
N ILE A 57 -1.85 13.25 -1.80
CA ILE A 57 -0.73 12.39 -1.38
C ILE A 57 -0.85 11.04 -2.07
N LEU A 58 0.28 10.49 -2.54
CA LEU A 58 0.40 9.12 -3.03
C LEU A 58 1.28 8.31 -2.08
N LEU A 59 0.86 7.10 -1.70
CA LEU A 59 1.69 6.16 -0.94
C LEU A 59 2.09 4.97 -1.83
N THR A 60 3.34 4.53 -1.71
CA THR A 60 3.89 3.43 -2.53
C THR A 60 3.90 2.08 -1.83
N HIS A 61 4.43 2.01 -0.60
CA HIS A 61 4.66 0.75 0.12
C HIS A 61 4.22 0.82 1.58
N ALA A 62 3.81 -0.33 2.13
CA ALA A 62 3.51 -0.50 3.55
C ALA A 62 4.77 -0.80 4.37
N THR A 63 5.74 0.12 4.35
CA THR A 63 6.97 0.05 5.15
C THR A 63 7.22 1.38 5.87
N THR A 64 8.04 1.35 6.93
CA THR A 64 8.38 2.56 7.72
C THR A 64 9.02 3.63 6.82
N ALA A 65 9.85 3.17 5.88
CA ALA A 65 10.50 3.96 4.85
C ALA A 65 9.56 4.77 3.93
N HIS A 66 8.28 4.39 3.77
CA HIS A 66 7.36 5.06 2.82
C HIS A 66 6.11 5.66 3.46
N LEU A 67 5.63 5.14 4.60
CA LEU A 67 4.46 5.70 5.28
C LEU A 67 4.61 5.86 6.81
N GLY A 68 5.83 5.66 7.34
CA GLY A 68 6.14 5.68 8.77
C GLY A 68 5.63 6.93 9.51
N ALA A 69 5.70 8.10 8.87
CA ALA A 69 5.29 9.38 9.46
C ALA A 69 3.84 9.77 9.15
N TYR A 70 3.07 8.96 8.40
CA TYR A 70 1.72 9.32 7.97
C TYR A 70 0.78 9.67 9.13
N VAL A 71 0.64 8.77 10.11
CA VAL A 71 -0.21 8.98 11.30
C VAL A 71 0.29 10.14 12.15
N HIS A 72 1.62 10.29 12.27
CA HIS A 72 2.22 11.41 13.00
C HIS A 72 1.81 12.75 12.36
N CYS A 73 1.90 12.84 11.03
CA CYS A 73 1.50 14.04 10.29
C CYS A 73 -0.01 14.31 10.41
N CYS A 74 -0.87 13.29 10.31
CA CYS A 74 -2.32 13.45 10.47
C CYS A 74 -2.73 14.00 11.83
N LYS A 75 -2.05 13.58 12.90
CA LYS A 75 -2.35 14.01 14.28
C LYS A 75 -1.75 15.38 14.61
N ASN A 76 -0.51 15.61 14.21
CA ASN A 76 0.28 16.75 14.69
C ASN A 76 0.30 17.95 13.74
N PHE A 77 0.13 17.74 12.43
CA PHE A 77 0.14 18.82 11.44
C PHE A 77 -1.28 19.27 11.09
N PRO A 78 -1.63 20.55 11.35
CA PRO A 78 -2.93 21.11 10.98
C PRO A 78 -3.21 20.92 9.49
N LEU A 79 -4.47 20.66 9.12
CA LEU A 79 -4.93 20.45 7.74
C LEU A 79 -4.44 19.18 7.04
N PHE A 80 -3.40 18.49 7.54
CA PHE A 80 -2.82 17.34 6.85
C PHE A 80 -3.83 16.21 6.64
N ALA A 81 -4.63 15.89 7.66
CA ALA A 81 -5.69 14.89 7.58
C ALA A 81 -6.83 15.23 6.60
N ARG A 82 -6.91 16.47 6.09
CA ARG A 82 -7.90 16.89 5.08
C ARG A 82 -7.41 16.70 3.65
N ILE A 83 -6.13 16.40 3.45
CA ILE A 83 -5.56 16.18 2.12
C ILE A 83 -5.99 14.80 1.61
N PRO A 84 -6.53 14.70 0.38
CA PRO A 84 -6.85 13.41 -0.22
C PRO A 84 -5.60 12.53 -0.37
N VAL A 85 -5.67 11.28 0.10
CA VAL A 85 -4.58 10.31 0.01
C VAL A 85 -5.00 9.15 -0.87
N TYR A 86 -4.08 8.63 -1.68
CA TYR A 86 -4.31 7.48 -2.56
C TYR A 86 -3.25 6.41 -2.35
N ALA A 87 -3.69 5.16 -2.26
CA ALA A 87 -2.83 3.99 -2.11
C ALA A 87 -3.57 2.74 -2.59
N THR A 88 -2.85 1.64 -2.80
CA THR A 88 -3.47 0.35 -3.09
C THR A 88 -4.09 -0.26 -1.83
N VAL A 89 -5.07 -1.15 -2.01
CA VAL A 89 -5.78 -1.80 -0.88
C VAL A 89 -4.84 -2.50 0.11
N PRO A 90 -3.81 -3.26 -0.33
CA PRO A 90 -2.89 -3.89 0.61
C PRO A 90 -2.01 -2.87 1.32
N VAL A 91 -1.58 -1.79 0.66
CA VAL A 91 -0.77 -0.74 1.30
C VAL A 91 -1.54 -0.06 2.44
N ILE A 92 -2.84 0.18 2.26
CA ILE A 92 -3.71 0.74 3.31
C ILE A 92 -3.82 -0.23 4.50
N SER A 93 -4.14 -1.50 4.24
CA SER A 93 -4.43 -2.46 5.31
C SER A 93 -3.17 -2.89 6.07
N LEU A 94 -2.09 -3.16 5.34
CA LEU A 94 -0.79 -3.54 5.91
C LEU A 94 -0.06 -2.33 6.53
N GLY A 95 -0.23 -1.13 5.97
CA GLY A 95 0.26 0.11 6.57
C GLY A 95 -0.42 0.40 7.91
N ARG A 96 -1.72 0.09 8.04
CA ARG A 96 -2.45 0.21 9.30
C ARG A 96 -1.86 -0.71 10.38
N THR A 97 -1.63 -1.99 10.04
CA THR A 97 -1.03 -2.95 10.98
C THR A 97 0.41 -2.57 11.34
N LEU A 98 1.19 -2.10 10.37
CA LEU A 98 2.56 -1.62 10.60
C LEU A 98 2.60 -0.51 11.65
N LEU A 99 1.80 0.55 11.47
CA LEU A 99 1.80 1.68 12.39
C LEU A 99 1.19 1.31 13.75
N GLN A 100 0.22 0.41 13.79
CA GLN A 100 -0.28 -0.14 15.06
C GLN A 100 0.81 -0.91 15.82
N ASP A 101 1.62 -1.74 15.15
CA ASP A 101 2.76 -2.43 15.77
C ASP A 101 3.81 -1.40 16.22
N LEU A 102 4.18 -0.46 15.35
CA LEU A 102 5.19 0.56 15.64
C LEU A 102 4.85 1.37 16.91
N TYR A 103 3.65 1.96 16.98
CA TYR A 103 3.23 2.75 18.14
C TYR A 103 3.02 1.92 19.41
N ALA A 104 2.73 0.62 19.28
CA ALA A 104 2.65 -0.29 20.43
C ALA A 104 4.03 -0.82 20.88
N SER A 105 5.03 -0.78 20.00
CA SER A 105 6.34 -1.40 20.21
C SER A 105 7.44 -0.42 20.63
N THR A 106 7.36 0.86 20.26
CA THR A 106 8.36 1.86 20.68
C THR A 106 7.74 3.12 21.30
N PRO A 107 8.20 3.55 22.50
CA PRO A 107 7.77 4.80 23.10
C PRO A 107 8.30 6.04 22.36
N LEU A 108 9.21 5.87 21.39
CA LEU A 108 9.76 6.96 20.57
C LEU A 108 8.91 7.29 19.35
N ALA A 109 7.98 6.41 18.93
CA ALA A 109 7.09 6.63 17.78
C ALA A 109 6.31 7.96 17.82
N PRO A 110 5.73 8.42 18.96
CA PRO A 110 5.08 9.74 19.01
C PRO A 110 6.05 10.90 18.87
N SER A 111 7.36 10.67 18.91
CA SER A 111 8.42 11.68 18.92
C SER A 111 8.51 12.57 20.15
N ILE A 112 9.71 13.12 20.33
CA ILE A 112 10.03 14.10 21.36
C ILE A 112 9.65 15.49 20.86
N ILE A 113 9.00 16.29 21.71
CA ILE A 113 8.68 17.68 21.39
C ILE A 113 10.00 18.46 21.18
N PRO A 114 10.14 19.17 20.03
CA PRO A 114 11.31 19.99 19.79
C PRO A 114 11.53 21.01 20.90
N THR A 115 12.78 21.19 21.31
CA THR A 115 13.13 22.15 22.38
C THR A 115 12.72 23.57 22.01
N GLU A 116 12.80 23.94 20.72
CA GLU A 116 12.32 25.23 20.19
C GLU A 116 10.85 25.48 20.57
N ALA A 117 9.97 24.47 20.41
CA ALA A 117 8.55 24.60 20.72
C ALA A 117 8.26 24.68 22.23
N LEU A 118 9.12 24.09 23.07
CA LEU A 118 9.02 24.15 24.53
C LEU A 118 9.59 25.45 25.10
N THR A 119 10.67 26.01 24.53
CA THR A 119 11.33 27.23 25.07
C THR A 119 10.38 28.41 25.19
N GLU A 120 9.50 28.60 24.22
CA GLU A 120 8.52 29.67 24.24
C GLU A 120 7.37 29.43 25.24
N SER A 121 7.15 28.16 25.64
CA SER A 121 6.19 27.81 26.71
C SER A 121 6.86 27.81 28.09
N ALA A 122 8.19 27.69 28.14
CA ALA A 122 8.98 27.62 29.36
C ALA A 122 9.26 28.97 30.02
N TYR A 123 8.87 30.11 29.42
CA TYR A 123 8.96 31.43 30.08
C TYR A 123 8.24 31.47 31.43
N SER A 124 7.15 30.72 31.57
CA SER A 124 6.39 30.61 32.82
C SER A 124 7.01 29.61 33.83
N PHE A 125 7.88 28.71 33.36
CA PHE A 125 8.45 27.58 34.13
C PHE A 125 9.95 27.38 33.83
N PRO A 126 10.83 28.34 34.17
CA PRO A 126 12.25 28.28 33.82
C PRO A 126 13.00 27.12 34.48
N SER A 127 12.52 26.64 35.63
CA SER A 127 13.06 25.48 36.37
C SER A 127 12.79 24.13 35.68
N ALA A 128 11.81 24.06 34.76
CA ALA A 128 11.51 22.84 34.01
C ALA A 128 12.53 22.55 32.89
N LEU A 129 13.25 23.56 32.41
CA LEU A 129 14.36 23.45 31.46
C LEU A 129 15.71 23.58 32.19
N ASN A 130 15.96 22.72 33.19
CA ASN A 130 17.19 22.73 33.97
C ASN A 130 18.44 22.78 33.06
N GLY A 131 19.14 23.93 33.04
CA GLY A 131 20.41 24.12 32.34
C GLY A 131 20.34 24.07 30.80
N GLY A 132 19.16 24.20 30.18
CA GLY A 132 19.01 24.14 28.73
C GLY A 132 18.87 22.72 28.13
N ASN A 133 18.70 21.69 28.97
CA ASN A 133 18.44 20.33 28.49
C ASN A 133 16.94 20.08 28.25
N ASN A 134 16.61 19.38 27.17
CA ASN A 134 15.25 18.99 26.82
C ASN A 134 14.73 17.93 27.83
N PRO A 135 13.56 18.12 28.46
CA PRO A 135 12.94 17.12 29.35
C PRO A 135 12.47 15.84 28.62
N ASN A 136 12.67 15.74 27.30
CA ASN A 136 12.28 14.60 26.46
C ASN A 136 10.79 14.26 26.58
N ILE A 137 9.95 15.29 26.68
CA ILE A 137 8.49 15.17 26.70
C ILE A 137 8.03 14.67 25.32
N LEU A 138 7.15 13.69 25.30
CA LEU A 138 6.61 13.11 24.07
C LEU A 138 5.37 13.89 23.61
N LEU A 139 5.13 13.88 22.29
CA LEU A 139 3.83 14.28 21.76
C LEU A 139 2.76 13.24 22.14
N GLN A 140 1.49 13.62 21.97
CA GLN A 140 0.39 12.73 22.28
C GLN A 140 0.36 11.54 21.33
N THR A 141 0.47 10.33 21.88
CA THR A 141 0.38 9.08 21.12
C THR A 141 -0.97 8.96 20.42
N PRO A 142 -1.01 8.59 19.13
CA PRO A 142 -2.26 8.26 18.44
C PRO A 142 -2.91 7.01 19.02
N THR A 143 -4.23 7.02 19.19
CA THR A 143 -4.98 5.83 19.61
C THR A 143 -5.15 4.87 18.44
N GLN A 144 -5.47 3.60 18.73
CA GLN A 144 -5.72 2.61 17.67
C GLN A 144 -6.93 2.99 16.80
N GLU A 145 -7.93 3.65 17.37
CA GLU A 145 -9.10 4.17 16.66
C GLU A 145 -8.74 5.35 15.76
N GLU A 146 -7.93 6.30 16.23
CA GLU A 146 -7.43 7.40 15.40
C GLU A 146 -6.63 6.86 14.20
N ILE A 147 -5.75 5.88 14.42
CA ILE A 147 -5.02 5.20 13.33
C ILE A 147 -6.03 4.59 12.34
N ALA A 148 -7.05 3.87 12.83
CA ALA A 148 -8.05 3.28 11.96
C ALA A 148 -8.81 4.33 11.13
N ASN A 149 -9.17 5.46 11.75
CA ASN A 149 -9.86 6.57 11.08
C ASN A 149 -8.98 7.22 10.01
N TYR A 150 -7.69 7.47 10.29
CA TYR A 150 -6.77 8.05 9.31
C TYR A 150 -6.53 7.15 8.10
N PHE A 151 -6.49 5.83 8.28
CA PHE A 151 -6.39 4.88 7.17
C PHE A 151 -7.74 4.69 6.44
N GLY A 152 -8.86 4.83 7.14
CA GLY A 152 -10.21 4.81 6.55
C GLY A 152 -10.48 6.00 5.63
N ALA A 153 -9.75 7.11 5.80
CA ALA A 153 -9.82 8.28 4.93
C ALA A 153 -9.00 8.14 3.62
N ILE A 154 -8.17 7.10 3.49
CA ILE A 154 -7.36 6.88 2.28
C ILE A 154 -8.23 6.30 1.17
N ASN A 155 -8.13 6.85 -0.03
CA ASN A 155 -8.84 6.36 -1.21
C ASN A 155 -8.13 5.12 -1.81
N PRO A 156 -8.79 3.95 -1.82
CA PRO A 156 -8.18 2.73 -2.34
C PRO A 156 -8.19 2.70 -3.87
N LEU A 157 -7.05 2.36 -4.48
CA LEU A 157 -6.91 2.12 -5.92
C LEU A 157 -6.54 0.65 -6.21
N ARG A 158 -6.89 0.20 -7.42
CA ARG A 158 -6.40 -1.07 -7.98
C ARG A 158 -5.27 -0.84 -8.98
N TYR A 159 -4.48 -1.88 -9.24
CA TYR A 159 -3.48 -1.81 -10.28
C TYR A 159 -4.09 -1.56 -11.66
N SER A 160 -3.37 -0.82 -12.49
CA SER A 160 -3.71 -0.48 -13.87
C SER A 160 -5.06 0.23 -14.02
N GLN A 161 -5.55 0.86 -12.94
CA GLN A 161 -6.77 1.66 -12.93
C GLN A 161 -6.39 3.14 -13.04
N PRO A 162 -6.64 3.81 -14.18
CA PRO A 162 -6.48 5.25 -14.29
C PRO A 162 -7.52 5.94 -13.41
N HIS A 163 -7.06 6.82 -12.53
CA HIS A 163 -7.91 7.57 -11.62
C HIS A 163 -7.60 9.06 -11.72
N GLN A 164 -8.64 9.90 -11.66
CA GLN A 164 -8.49 11.35 -11.56
C GLN A 164 -8.64 11.73 -10.08
N PRO A 165 -7.55 12.17 -9.42
CA PRO A 165 -7.61 12.56 -8.02
C PRO A 165 -8.56 13.74 -7.79
N ILE A 166 -8.94 13.93 -6.53
CA ILE A 166 -9.71 15.07 -6.07
C ILE A 166 -8.72 16.08 -5.47
N PRO A 167 -8.82 17.38 -5.79
CA PRO A 167 -7.97 18.40 -5.14
C PRO A 167 -8.33 18.54 -3.66
N SER A 168 -7.35 18.85 -2.82
CA SER A 168 -7.60 19.34 -1.47
C SER A 168 -8.34 20.69 -1.49
N SER A 169 -9.06 21.01 -0.42
CA SER A 169 -9.91 22.21 -0.31
C SER A 169 -9.18 23.54 -0.50
N PHE A 170 -7.86 23.54 -0.38
CA PHE A 170 -7.00 24.72 -0.48
C PHE A 170 -6.04 24.67 -1.67
N SER A 171 -6.18 23.66 -2.54
CA SER A 171 -5.34 23.51 -3.75
C SER A 171 -6.09 23.89 -5.03
N PRO A 172 -5.37 24.26 -6.10
CA PRO A 172 -5.99 24.56 -7.39
C PRO A 172 -6.60 23.29 -8.04
N PRO A 173 -7.52 23.47 -9.02
CA PRO A 173 -8.06 22.36 -9.80
C PRO A 173 -6.96 21.57 -10.53
N LEU A 174 -7.13 20.24 -10.60
CA LEU A 174 -6.12 19.31 -11.12
C LEU A 174 -6.08 19.17 -12.65
N ASN A 175 -6.90 19.93 -13.39
CA ASN A 175 -6.85 20.05 -14.86
C ASN A 175 -6.68 18.73 -15.65
N GLY A 176 -7.39 17.66 -15.23
CA GLY A 176 -7.36 16.36 -15.92
C GLY A 176 -6.14 15.49 -15.60
N LEU A 177 -5.37 15.80 -14.55
CA LEU A 177 -4.32 14.94 -14.03
C LEU A 177 -4.86 13.53 -13.74
N THR A 178 -4.15 12.52 -14.22
CA THR A 178 -4.49 11.11 -14.04
C THR A 178 -3.34 10.40 -13.35
N VAL A 179 -3.66 9.56 -12.36
CA VAL A 179 -2.71 8.69 -11.68
C VAL A 179 -3.09 7.24 -11.92
N THR A 180 -2.09 6.39 -12.16
CA THR A 180 -2.25 4.95 -12.33
C THR A 180 -1.19 4.22 -11.51
N ALA A 181 -1.61 3.27 -10.68
CA ALA A 181 -0.70 2.43 -9.92
C ALA A 181 -0.39 1.14 -10.69
N TYR A 182 0.88 0.75 -10.76
CA TYR A 182 1.34 -0.52 -11.35
C TYR A 182 2.07 -1.36 -10.31
N ASN A 183 2.09 -2.69 -10.45
CA ASN A 183 2.77 -3.56 -9.48
C ASN A 183 4.29 -3.27 -9.46
N ALA A 184 4.83 -3.00 -8.27
CA ALA A 184 6.26 -2.79 -8.05
C ALA A 184 7.01 -4.10 -7.70
N GLY A 185 6.31 -5.14 -7.23
CA GLY A 185 6.92 -6.44 -6.90
C GLY A 185 7.84 -6.47 -5.67
N HIS A 186 8.01 -5.35 -4.96
CA HIS A 186 8.80 -5.26 -3.72
C HIS A 186 8.00 -5.70 -2.47
N THR A 187 6.78 -5.17 -2.32
CA THR A 187 5.83 -5.50 -1.24
C THR A 187 4.47 -5.87 -1.80
N LEU A 188 3.62 -6.54 -1.01
CA LEU A 188 2.23 -6.78 -1.39
C LEU A 188 1.49 -5.44 -1.56
N GLY A 189 0.89 -5.22 -2.74
CA GLY A 189 0.27 -3.95 -3.11
C GLY A 189 1.24 -2.81 -3.43
N GLY A 190 2.55 -3.03 -3.36
CA GLY A 190 3.55 -2.00 -3.64
C GLY A 190 3.42 -1.43 -5.05
N SER A 191 3.44 -0.10 -5.20
CA SER A 191 3.10 0.55 -6.47
C SER A 191 4.22 1.37 -7.12
N ILE A 192 4.37 1.20 -8.43
CA ILE A 192 4.97 2.17 -9.34
C ILE A 192 3.86 3.14 -9.76
N TRP A 193 4.05 4.44 -9.54
CA TRP A 193 3.06 5.44 -9.92
C TRP A 193 3.38 6.02 -11.30
N HIS A 194 2.40 5.96 -12.20
CA HIS A 194 2.40 6.71 -13.44
C HIS A 194 1.47 7.92 -13.27
N ILE A 195 2.03 9.12 -13.38
CA ILE A 195 1.33 10.39 -13.21
C ILE A 195 1.36 11.10 -14.56
N GLN A 196 0.18 11.33 -15.12
CA GLN A 196 0.00 12.00 -16.39
C GLN A 196 -0.70 13.34 -16.18
N HIS A 197 -0.06 14.43 -16.59
CA HIS A 197 -0.62 15.78 -16.53
C HIS A 197 -0.37 16.52 -17.85
N GLY A 198 -1.43 16.66 -18.65
CA GLY A 198 -1.32 17.16 -20.02
C GLY A 198 -0.43 16.25 -20.86
N MET A 199 0.73 16.79 -21.26
CA MET A 199 1.75 16.05 -22.02
C MET A 199 2.83 15.41 -21.17
N GLU A 200 2.91 15.80 -19.90
CA GLU A 200 3.94 15.31 -19.00
C GLU A 200 3.57 13.91 -18.54
N SER A 201 4.53 13.00 -18.69
CA SER A 201 4.42 11.62 -18.23
C SER A 201 5.53 11.36 -17.22
N VAL A 202 5.15 11.23 -15.95
CA VAL A 202 6.08 10.98 -14.84
C VAL A 202 5.91 9.55 -14.35
N VAL A 203 7.00 8.80 -14.30
CA VAL A 203 7.02 7.45 -13.73
C VAL A 203 7.84 7.48 -12.45
N TYR A 204 7.19 7.29 -11.31
CA TYR A 204 7.81 7.21 -10.00
C TYR A 204 7.94 5.74 -9.59
N ALA A 205 9.16 5.22 -9.59
CA ALA A 205 9.49 3.83 -9.35
C ALA A 205 10.71 3.72 -8.43
N VAL A 206 10.52 4.05 -7.15
CA VAL A 206 11.60 4.03 -6.15
C VAL A 206 11.96 2.59 -5.82
N ASP A 207 11.14 1.87 -5.07
CA ASP A 207 11.47 0.52 -4.62
C ASP A 207 10.66 -0.54 -5.40
N TRP A 208 11.33 -1.27 -6.29
CA TRP A 208 10.70 -2.30 -7.12
C TRP A 208 11.61 -3.51 -7.33
N ASN A 209 11.02 -4.63 -7.70
CA ASN A 209 11.73 -5.89 -7.94
C ASN A 209 11.17 -6.61 -9.17
N GLN A 210 12.04 -6.97 -10.10
CA GLN A 210 11.66 -7.75 -11.29
C GLN A 210 11.63 -9.25 -11.07
N ALA A 211 12.36 -9.75 -10.06
CA ALA A 211 12.36 -11.17 -9.77
C ALA A 211 10.97 -11.61 -9.30
N ARG A 212 10.54 -12.78 -9.77
CA ARG A 212 9.37 -13.46 -9.19
C ARG A 212 9.80 -14.14 -7.90
N GLU A 213 9.08 -13.85 -6.82
CA GLU A 213 9.31 -14.44 -5.51
C GLU A 213 8.25 -15.50 -5.20
N ASN A 214 8.25 -16.08 -3.99
CA ASN A 214 7.28 -17.12 -3.65
C ASN A 214 5.87 -16.56 -3.56
N VAL A 215 5.69 -15.40 -2.94
CA VAL A 215 4.40 -14.73 -2.75
C VAL A 215 4.17 -13.63 -3.79
N LEU A 216 5.20 -12.87 -4.16
CA LEU A 216 5.05 -11.67 -4.98
C LEU A 216 5.35 -11.90 -6.47
N SER A 217 4.54 -11.27 -7.32
CA SER A 217 4.84 -11.12 -8.75
C SER A 217 5.92 -10.06 -8.96
N GLY A 218 6.75 -10.24 -9.98
CA GLY A 218 7.70 -9.21 -10.43
C GLY A 218 7.01 -7.92 -10.90
N ALA A 219 7.78 -6.84 -10.91
CA ALA A 219 7.37 -5.50 -11.30
C ALA A 219 6.78 -5.46 -12.72
N ALA A 220 5.72 -4.67 -12.89
CA ALA A 220 4.94 -4.58 -14.12
C ALA A 220 5.59 -3.70 -15.21
N TRP A 221 6.90 -3.81 -15.41
CA TRP A 221 7.56 -3.09 -16.51
C TRP A 221 7.34 -3.76 -17.86
N LEU A 222 7.31 -5.09 -17.91
CA LEU A 222 7.24 -5.87 -19.15
C LEU A 222 5.84 -6.44 -19.35
N GLY A 223 5.31 -6.36 -20.57
CA GLY A 223 3.98 -6.86 -20.90
C GLY A 223 3.88 -8.39 -20.83
N THR A 224 2.71 -8.90 -20.49
CA THR A 224 2.39 -10.35 -20.39
C THR A 224 2.15 -11.02 -21.75
N GLY A 225 2.32 -10.30 -22.87
CA GLY A 225 2.14 -10.83 -24.22
C GLY A 225 3.22 -11.83 -24.65
N THR A 226 2.97 -12.55 -25.75
CA THR A 226 3.82 -13.61 -26.33
C THR A 226 5.26 -13.19 -26.72
N GLY A 227 5.63 -11.92 -26.50
CA GLY A 227 6.96 -11.38 -26.68
C GLY A 227 7.76 -11.12 -25.40
N GLY A 228 7.16 -11.08 -24.20
CA GLY A 228 7.80 -11.01 -22.87
C GLY A 228 8.90 -9.94 -22.62
N SER A 229 9.22 -9.10 -23.61
CA SER A 229 10.40 -8.25 -23.67
C SER A 229 10.07 -6.80 -24.00
N GLU A 230 8.79 -6.48 -24.22
CA GLU A 230 8.35 -5.12 -24.52
C GLU A 230 7.86 -4.45 -23.23
N VAL A 231 8.35 -3.22 -23.00
CA VAL A 231 7.90 -2.39 -21.90
C VAL A 231 6.44 -2.02 -22.12
N LEU A 232 5.66 -2.02 -21.03
CA LEU A 232 4.27 -1.62 -21.03
C LEU A 232 4.10 -0.26 -21.72
N GLU A 233 3.16 -0.15 -22.65
CA GLU A 233 3.01 1.02 -23.50
C GLU A 233 2.89 2.33 -22.70
N GLN A 234 2.16 2.31 -21.58
CA GLN A 234 1.97 3.48 -20.72
C GLN A 234 3.26 3.92 -20.00
N LEU A 235 4.18 3.00 -19.72
CA LEU A 235 5.44 3.28 -19.01
C LEU A 235 6.60 3.55 -19.97
N ARG A 236 6.36 3.47 -21.28
CA ARG A 236 7.40 3.63 -22.30
C ARG A 236 7.65 5.12 -22.56
N ARG A 237 8.93 5.51 -22.66
CA ARG A 237 9.39 6.87 -22.98
C ARG A 237 8.73 7.97 -22.13
N PRO A 238 8.74 7.87 -20.79
CA PRO A 238 8.22 8.94 -19.94
C PRO A 238 9.06 10.22 -20.09
N THR A 239 8.46 11.37 -19.76
CA THR A 239 9.19 12.64 -19.65
C THR A 239 10.28 12.52 -18.59
N ALA A 240 9.91 12.08 -17.39
CA ALA A 240 10.86 11.78 -16.33
C ALA A 240 10.56 10.44 -15.68
N MET A 241 11.62 9.69 -15.41
CA MET A 241 11.59 8.51 -14.56
C MET A 241 12.37 8.80 -13.28
N ILE A 242 11.70 8.69 -12.13
CA ILE A 242 12.32 8.76 -10.80
C ILE A 242 12.52 7.33 -10.31
N CYS A 243 13.75 6.96 -9.96
CA CYS A 243 14.10 5.60 -9.56
C CYS A 243 15.06 5.57 -8.37
N SER A 244 14.97 4.52 -7.54
CA SER A 244 15.94 4.33 -6.46
C SER A 244 17.27 3.79 -6.99
N SER A 245 18.39 4.17 -6.40
CA SER A 245 19.70 3.55 -6.65
C SER A 245 20.13 2.56 -5.56
N ARG A 246 19.24 2.28 -4.59
CA ARG A 246 19.49 1.33 -3.49
C ARG A 246 19.93 -0.03 -4.02
N ASN A 247 20.78 -0.70 -3.25
CA ASN A 247 21.29 -2.05 -3.50
C ASN A 247 22.05 -2.21 -4.82
N SER A 248 22.33 -1.12 -5.55
CA SER A 248 23.15 -1.18 -6.76
C SER A 248 24.60 -1.61 -6.46
N GLY A 249 25.08 -1.46 -5.23
CA GLY A 249 26.37 -1.99 -4.77
C GLY A 249 26.38 -3.49 -4.42
N LEU A 250 25.23 -4.14 -4.22
CA LEU A 250 25.14 -5.51 -3.68
C LEU A 250 25.19 -6.63 -4.74
N VAL A 251 25.63 -6.33 -5.97
CA VAL A 251 25.60 -7.26 -7.12
C VAL A 251 26.28 -8.61 -6.83
N LYS A 252 27.31 -8.62 -5.98
CA LYS A 252 28.03 -9.85 -5.59
C LYS A 252 27.21 -10.74 -4.67
N ILE A 253 26.33 -10.15 -3.86
CA ILE A 253 25.53 -10.84 -2.86
C ILE A 253 24.19 -11.29 -3.46
N ALA A 254 23.66 -10.53 -4.44
CA ALA A 254 22.43 -10.84 -5.15
C ALA A 254 22.49 -12.24 -5.80
N LYS A 255 21.60 -13.13 -5.36
CA LYS A 255 21.48 -14.52 -5.84
C LYS A 255 20.08 -14.74 -6.43
N ALA A 256 19.97 -15.75 -7.30
CA ALA A 256 18.66 -16.18 -7.80
C ALA A 256 17.76 -16.62 -6.62
N PRO A 257 16.44 -16.32 -6.63
CA PRO A 257 15.54 -16.58 -5.50
C PRO A 257 15.62 -18.01 -4.96
N SER A 258 15.63 -19.03 -5.84
CA SER A 258 15.73 -20.43 -5.40
C SER A 258 17.02 -20.76 -4.65
N ARG A 259 18.16 -20.18 -5.06
CA ARG A 259 19.45 -20.39 -4.39
C ARG A 259 19.52 -19.64 -3.07
N ARG A 260 18.96 -18.41 -3.03
CA ARG A 260 18.83 -17.60 -1.82
C ARG A 260 18.00 -18.33 -0.76
N ASP A 261 16.84 -18.86 -1.16
CA ASP A 261 15.91 -19.54 -0.27
C ASP A 261 16.56 -20.81 0.33
N GLU A 262 17.28 -21.60 -0.47
CA GLU A 262 17.99 -22.79 0.03
C GLU A 262 19.16 -22.43 0.96
N GLU A 263 19.85 -21.32 0.71
CA GLU A 263 20.91 -20.84 1.61
C GLU A 263 20.38 -20.45 2.99
N LEU A 264 19.25 -19.72 3.04
CA LEU A 264 18.57 -19.41 4.30
C LEU A 264 18.18 -20.69 5.04
N LEU A 265 17.54 -21.64 4.36
CA LEU A 265 17.09 -22.89 4.96
C LEU A 265 18.27 -23.76 5.41
N SER A 266 19.36 -23.80 4.67
CA SER A 266 20.59 -24.53 5.07
C SER A 266 21.15 -23.98 6.37
N MET A 267 21.30 -22.66 6.50
CA MET A 267 21.80 -22.04 7.74
C MET A 267 20.88 -22.29 8.93
N ILE A 268 19.57 -22.29 8.71
CA ILE A 268 18.59 -22.65 9.74
C ILE A 268 18.80 -24.11 10.18
N ARG A 269 18.85 -25.05 9.24
CA ARG A 269 19.04 -26.48 9.54
C ARG A 269 20.33 -26.70 10.33
N ASP A 270 21.44 -26.12 9.88
CA ASP A 270 22.76 -26.27 10.51
C ASP A 270 22.78 -25.71 11.95
N THR A 271 22.09 -24.60 12.19
CA THR A 271 21.98 -24.00 13.52
C THR A 271 21.13 -24.86 14.46
N LEU A 272 20.01 -25.39 13.98
CA LEU A 272 19.13 -26.26 14.76
C LEU A 272 19.83 -27.58 15.15
N VAL A 273 20.65 -28.17 14.26
CA VAL A 273 21.44 -29.38 14.57
C VAL A 273 22.42 -29.13 15.71
N LYS A 274 23.01 -27.93 15.79
CA LYS A 274 23.91 -27.52 16.88
C LYS A 274 23.17 -27.27 18.21
N GLY A 275 21.84 -27.30 18.18
CA GLY A 275 20.99 -26.95 19.32
C GLY A 275 20.87 -25.44 19.56
N GLY A 276 21.23 -24.61 18.57
CA GLY A 276 21.11 -23.16 18.63
C GLY A 276 19.75 -22.66 18.16
N SER A 277 19.47 -21.40 18.46
CA SER A 277 18.28 -20.68 17.99
C SER A 277 18.65 -19.66 16.92
N VAL A 278 17.72 -19.43 15.99
CA VAL A 278 17.88 -18.47 14.89
C VAL A 278 16.96 -17.28 15.09
N LEU A 279 17.50 -16.06 15.04
CA LEU A 279 16.76 -14.82 14.98
C LEU A 279 16.84 -14.24 13.56
N ILE A 280 15.69 -13.92 12.99
CA ILE A 280 15.56 -13.27 11.69
C ILE A 280 14.79 -11.97 11.91
N PRO A 281 15.46 -10.81 12.07
CA PRO A 281 14.79 -9.53 12.10
C PRO A 281 14.15 -9.24 10.75
N CYS A 282 12.87 -8.88 10.76
CA CYS A 282 12.05 -8.58 9.58
C CYS A 282 11.11 -7.42 9.93
N ASP A 283 10.48 -6.84 8.93
CA ASP A 283 9.45 -5.84 9.14
C ASP A 283 8.15 -6.52 9.65
N SER A 284 7.11 -5.76 10.00
CA SER A 284 5.88 -6.35 10.57
C SER A 284 4.73 -6.59 9.58
N SER A 285 4.85 -6.13 8.33
CA SER A 285 3.69 -6.00 7.43
C SER A 285 3.94 -6.36 5.95
N ALA A 286 5.18 -6.45 5.50
CA ALA A 286 5.60 -6.61 4.11
C ALA A 286 6.52 -7.84 3.91
N ARG A 287 7.84 -7.72 4.06
CA ARG A 287 8.81 -8.79 3.71
C ARG A 287 8.69 -10.02 4.62
N ILE A 288 8.21 -9.83 5.85
CA ILE A 288 7.87 -10.93 6.76
C ILE A 288 6.90 -11.94 6.16
N ILE A 289 6.02 -11.52 5.24
CA ILE A 289 5.03 -12.40 4.59
C ILE A 289 5.74 -13.44 3.69
N GLU A 290 6.74 -13.00 2.93
CA GLU A 290 7.52 -13.86 2.03
C GLU A 290 8.30 -14.91 2.82
N ILE A 291 8.98 -14.48 3.89
CA ILE A 291 9.82 -15.38 4.71
C ILE A 291 8.93 -16.32 5.52
N ALA A 292 7.84 -15.83 6.12
CA ALA A 292 6.92 -16.68 6.88
C ALA A 292 6.28 -17.76 5.99
N TYR A 293 5.88 -17.42 4.77
CA TYR A 293 5.37 -18.40 3.80
C TYR A 293 6.45 -19.41 3.39
N LEU A 294 7.68 -18.97 3.15
CA LEU A 294 8.82 -19.86 2.85
C LEU A 294 9.08 -20.85 3.98
N LEU A 295 9.10 -20.40 5.23
CA LEU A 295 9.29 -21.26 6.40
C LEU A 295 8.13 -22.25 6.54
N GLU A 296 6.87 -21.79 6.47
CA GLU A 296 5.70 -22.68 6.58
C GLU A 296 5.76 -23.77 5.51
N ARG A 297 5.99 -23.40 4.24
CA ARG A 297 6.06 -24.35 3.12
C ARG A 297 7.19 -25.37 3.30
N SER A 298 8.35 -24.92 3.80
CA SER A 298 9.54 -25.77 3.95
C SER A 298 9.40 -26.73 5.13
N TRP A 299 8.91 -26.24 6.28
CA TRP A 299 8.54 -27.11 7.40
C TRP A 299 7.52 -28.13 6.94
N GLN A 300 6.47 -27.68 6.25
CA GLN A 300 5.42 -28.54 5.76
C GLN A 300 5.93 -29.63 4.80
N ALA A 301 6.88 -29.33 3.91
CA ALA A 301 7.42 -30.30 2.97
C ALA A 301 8.36 -31.34 3.62
N GLU A 302 9.02 -30.95 4.71
CA GLU A 302 10.05 -31.75 5.37
C GLU A 302 9.54 -32.51 6.61
N THR A 303 8.52 -32.01 7.32
CA THR A 303 8.04 -32.61 8.58
C THR A 303 6.96 -33.67 8.39
N THR A 304 6.08 -33.53 7.40
CA THR A 304 4.97 -34.49 7.18
C THR A 304 5.39 -35.82 6.61
N LYS A 305 6.58 -35.91 6.03
CA LYS A 305 7.14 -37.17 5.59
C LYS A 305 7.56 -37.98 6.83
N PRO A 306 6.93 -39.14 7.11
CA PRO A 306 7.21 -39.92 8.32
C PRO A 306 8.67 -40.43 8.35
N GLU A 307 9.28 -40.67 7.19
CA GLU A 307 10.69 -41.10 7.04
C GLU A 307 11.71 -39.96 7.04
N SER A 308 11.28 -38.69 7.10
CA SER A 308 12.19 -37.55 7.03
C SER A 308 12.95 -37.35 8.35
N THR A 309 14.27 -37.38 8.29
CA THR A 309 15.20 -37.04 9.39
C THR A 309 15.56 -35.55 9.40
N SER A 310 14.71 -34.69 8.82
CA SER A 310 15.01 -33.26 8.71
C SER A 310 15.25 -32.60 10.08
N PRO A 311 16.30 -31.78 10.21
CA PRO A 311 16.56 -30.96 11.39
C PRO A 311 15.42 -30.00 11.77
N LEU A 312 14.51 -29.69 10.84
CA LEU A 312 13.37 -28.82 11.11
C LEU A 312 12.36 -29.43 12.08
N LYS A 313 12.40 -30.75 12.32
CA LYS A 313 11.60 -31.41 13.36
C LYS A 313 12.11 -31.13 14.78
N ILE A 314 13.36 -30.69 14.93
CA ILE A 314 14.00 -30.44 16.23
C ILE A 314 13.51 -29.11 16.82
N GLY A 315 13.32 -28.09 15.98
CA GLY A 315 12.97 -26.74 16.41
C GLY A 315 11.61 -26.27 15.92
N LYS A 316 11.02 -25.34 16.66
CA LYS A 316 9.74 -24.69 16.31
C LYS A 316 9.99 -23.34 15.65
N ALA A 317 9.13 -22.97 14.70
CA ALA A 317 9.14 -21.66 14.06
C ALA A 317 8.12 -20.73 14.73
N TYR A 318 8.53 -19.49 14.99
CA TYR A 318 7.71 -18.45 15.61
C TYR A 318 7.73 -17.19 14.75
N LEU A 319 6.57 -16.53 14.67
CA LEU A 319 6.44 -15.17 14.13
C LEU A 319 5.99 -14.26 15.25
N ALA A 320 6.90 -13.39 15.70
CA ALA A 320 6.70 -12.44 16.77
C ALA A 320 6.47 -11.03 16.21
N SER A 321 5.23 -10.57 16.24
CA SER A 321 4.82 -9.18 15.95
C SER A 321 3.51 -8.89 16.65
N ARG A 322 3.32 -7.67 17.17
CA ARG A 322 2.10 -7.32 17.92
C ARG A 322 0.83 -7.38 17.08
N THR A 323 0.95 -7.28 15.76
CA THR A 323 -0.17 -7.32 14.82
C THR A 323 -0.14 -8.54 13.91
N GLY A 324 0.65 -9.57 14.25
CA GLY A 324 0.89 -10.73 13.39
C GLY A 324 -0.39 -11.42 12.89
N ALA A 325 -1.37 -11.67 13.76
CA ALA A 325 -2.62 -12.31 13.34
C ALA A 325 -3.47 -11.40 12.44
N ALA A 326 -3.48 -10.09 12.71
CA ALA A 326 -4.15 -9.11 11.86
C ALA A 326 -3.52 -9.05 10.46
N THR A 327 -2.18 -9.00 10.38
CA THR A 327 -1.42 -9.03 9.13
C THR A 327 -1.79 -10.27 8.31
N ILE A 328 -1.70 -11.47 8.89
CA ILE A 328 -2.01 -12.72 8.18
C ILE A 328 -3.50 -12.79 7.77
N ARG A 329 -4.42 -12.27 8.59
CA ARG A 329 -5.84 -12.18 8.24
C ARG A 329 -6.06 -11.32 6.99
N TYR A 330 -5.39 -10.17 6.88
CA TYR A 330 -5.49 -9.31 5.69
C TYR A 330 -4.88 -9.98 4.46
N VAL A 331 -3.71 -10.58 4.61
CA VAL A 331 -3.00 -11.31 3.54
C VAL A 331 -3.90 -12.42 2.95
N ARG A 332 -4.59 -13.20 3.79
CA ARG A 332 -5.54 -14.23 3.34
C ARG A 332 -6.74 -13.68 2.56
N SER A 333 -7.12 -12.42 2.78
CA SER A 333 -8.24 -11.79 2.07
C SER A 333 -7.85 -11.11 0.75
N MET A 334 -6.54 -11.01 0.45
CA MET A 334 -6.00 -10.23 -0.68
C MET A 334 -5.14 -11.08 -1.61
N LEU A 335 -5.51 -12.36 -1.80
CA LEU A 335 -4.74 -13.31 -2.61
C LEU A 335 -4.66 -12.88 -4.09
N GLU A 336 -5.60 -12.06 -4.58
CA GLU A 336 -5.60 -11.54 -5.95
C GLU A 336 -4.43 -10.59 -6.24
N TRP A 337 -3.78 -10.07 -5.21
CA TRP A 337 -2.61 -9.19 -5.32
C TRP A 337 -1.28 -9.93 -5.38
N MET A 338 -1.31 -11.26 -5.24
CA MET A 338 -0.13 -12.12 -5.14
C MET A 338 0.26 -12.72 -6.50
N GLY A 339 1.37 -13.46 -6.49
CA GLY A 339 1.82 -14.26 -7.61
C GLY A 339 0.79 -15.29 -8.06
N GLU A 340 0.73 -15.55 -9.37
CA GLU A 340 -0.15 -16.58 -9.93
C GLU A 340 0.03 -17.96 -9.27
N GLY A 341 1.20 -18.25 -8.71
CA GLY A 341 1.46 -19.50 -7.98
C GLY A 341 0.56 -19.65 -6.76
N ILE A 342 0.42 -18.59 -5.95
CA ILE A 342 -0.44 -18.58 -4.76
C ILE A 342 -1.91 -18.62 -5.15
N VAL A 343 -2.30 -17.89 -6.20
CA VAL A 343 -3.67 -17.91 -6.70
C VAL A 343 -4.07 -19.32 -7.16
N LYS A 344 -3.19 -20.01 -7.90
CA LYS A 344 -3.41 -21.41 -8.32
C LYS A 344 -3.46 -22.38 -7.13
N GLU A 345 -2.63 -22.18 -6.11
CA GLU A 345 -2.68 -22.97 -4.88
C GLU A 345 -4.03 -22.80 -4.16
N PHE A 346 -4.54 -21.57 -4.07
CA PHE A 346 -5.84 -21.28 -3.49
C PHE A 346 -7.02 -21.86 -4.30
N GLU A 347 -6.97 -21.75 -5.63
CA GLU A 347 -7.97 -22.34 -6.52
C GLU A 347 -7.99 -23.87 -6.39
N ALA A 348 -6.82 -24.51 -6.29
CA ALA A 348 -6.71 -25.95 -6.07
C ALA A 348 -7.27 -26.37 -4.70
N ALA A 349 -6.99 -25.61 -3.64
CA ALA A 349 -7.52 -25.86 -2.30
C ALA A 349 -9.03 -25.70 -2.24
N SER A 350 -9.57 -24.64 -2.84
CA SER A 350 -11.01 -24.39 -2.95
C SER A 350 -11.71 -25.51 -3.73
N GLY A 351 -11.16 -25.92 -4.87
CA GLY A 351 -11.70 -27.03 -5.66
C GLY A 351 -11.68 -28.38 -4.93
N ALA A 352 -10.65 -28.65 -4.13
CA ALA A 352 -10.59 -29.84 -3.29
C ALA A 352 -11.67 -29.82 -2.19
N MET A 353 -11.96 -28.64 -1.62
CA MET A 353 -13.00 -28.45 -0.61
C MET A 353 -14.39 -28.68 -1.17
N GLU A 354 -14.69 -28.13 -2.34
CA GLU A 354 -15.97 -28.35 -3.04
C GLU A 354 -16.17 -29.84 -3.39
N ALA A 355 -15.13 -30.51 -3.88
CA ALA A 355 -15.18 -31.94 -4.18
C ALA A 355 -15.44 -32.79 -2.94
N GLN A 356 -14.88 -32.39 -1.78
CA GLN A 356 -15.13 -33.06 -0.50
C GLN A 356 -16.56 -32.82 0.01
N ASP A 357 -17.09 -31.60 -0.12
CA ASP A 357 -18.44 -31.27 0.34
C ASP A 357 -19.51 -32.00 -0.49
N GLN A 358 -19.30 -32.13 -1.81
CA GLN A 358 -20.14 -32.97 -2.68
C GLN A 358 -20.09 -34.46 -2.31
N ARG A 359 -18.96 -34.97 -1.80
CA ARG A 359 -18.84 -36.37 -1.32
C ARG A 359 -19.55 -36.57 0.02
N LYS A 360 -19.52 -35.58 0.93
CA LYS A 360 -20.29 -35.58 2.18
C LYS A 360 -21.80 -35.61 1.92
N GLY A 361 -22.28 -34.88 0.90
CA GLY A 361 -23.69 -34.91 0.46
C GLY A 361 -24.17 -36.28 -0.07
N ARG A 362 -23.27 -37.22 -0.37
CA ARG A 362 -23.57 -38.59 -0.84
C ARG A 362 -23.52 -39.67 0.25
N GLY A 363 -23.43 -39.29 1.52
CA GLY A 363 -23.54 -40.22 2.65
C GLY A 363 -22.26 -41.02 2.97
N ALA A 364 -21.10 -40.61 2.44
CA ALA A 364 -19.81 -41.18 2.82
C ALA A 364 -19.22 -40.44 4.03
N SER A 365 -18.98 -41.15 5.13
CA SER A 365 -18.32 -40.61 6.33
C SER A 365 -16.80 -40.55 6.12
N SER A 366 -16.29 -39.57 5.37
CA SER A 366 -14.85 -39.29 5.30
C SER A 366 -14.48 -38.24 6.35
N ARG A 367 -14.39 -38.64 7.62
CA ARG A 367 -13.92 -37.75 8.71
C ARG A 367 -12.40 -37.57 8.71
N ASP A 368 -11.66 -38.49 8.08
CA ASP A 368 -10.19 -38.52 8.09
C ASP A 368 -9.53 -37.70 6.96
N GLU A 369 -10.23 -37.34 5.89
CA GLU A 369 -9.69 -36.50 4.79
C GLU A 369 -9.96 -34.99 4.96
N ALA A 370 -10.74 -34.57 5.97
CA ALA A 370 -11.11 -33.15 6.14
C ALA A 370 -9.96 -32.27 6.66
N GLY A 371 -8.91 -32.88 7.21
CA GLY A 371 -7.75 -32.16 7.75
C GLY A 371 -6.66 -31.81 6.74
N ASP A 372 -6.71 -32.34 5.50
CA ASP A 372 -5.59 -32.27 4.56
C ASP A 372 -5.72 -31.19 3.48
N ILE A 373 -6.87 -30.51 3.40
CA ILE A 373 -7.05 -29.35 2.53
C ILE A 373 -6.32 -28.15 3.16
N ARG A 374 -5.51 -27.47 2.36
CA ARG A 374 -4.59 -26.42 2.83
C ARG A 374 -4.74 -25.18 1.99
N PHE A 375 -5.02 -24.08 2.66
CA PHE A 375 -5.07 -22.78 2.04
C PHE A 375 -3.72 -22.07 2.21
N PRO A 376 -3.30 -21.23 1.24
CA PRO A 376 -2.14 -20.36 1.43
C PRO A 376 -2.27 -19.53 2.70
N PHE A 377 -1.14 -19.33 3.41
CA PHE A 377 -1.07 -18.62 4.69
C PHE A 377 -1.87 -19.26 5.84
N ASP A 378 -2.30 -20.52 5.70
CA ASP A 378 -2.76 -21.34 6.83
C ASP A 378 -1.55 -21.89 7.61
N PHE A 379 -1.00 -21.07 8.49
CA PHE A 379 0.19 -21.43 9.27
C PHE A 379 -0.13 -22.48 10.33
N ARG A 380 0.44 -23.68 10.17
CA ARG A 380 0.34 -24.80 11.13
C ARG A 380 1.67 -25.07 11.82
N HIS A 381 2.79 -24.71 11.18
CA HIS A 381 4.14 -24.93 11.70
C HIS A 381 4.73 -23.65 12.28
N VAL A 382 4.34 -22.48 11.76
CA VAL A 382 4.72 -21.16 12.29
C VAL A 382 3.72 -20.70 13.35
N THR A 383 4.17 -20.59 14.60
CA THR A 383 3.34 -20.12 15.72
C THR A 383 3.38 -18.59 15.84
N LEU A 384 2.22 -17.94 15.82
CA LEU A 384 2.10 -16.48 15.96
C LEU A 384 2.22 -16.05 17.45
N LEU A 385 3.03 -15.03 17.73
CA LEU A 385 3.24 -14.44 19.05
C LEU A 385 3.02 -12.92 19.01
N GLU A 386 1.97 -12.44 19.68
CA GLU A 386 1.59 -11.01 19.67
C GLU A 386 1.86 -10.29 21.00
N ARG A 387 1.89 -11.04 22.11
CA ARG A 387 2.06 -10.48 23.46
C ARG A 387 3.50 -10.64 23.95
N LYS A 388 4.03 -9.61 24.60
CA LYS A 388 5.38 -9.59 25.18
C LYS A 388 5.58 -10.70 26.22
N SER A 389 4.53 -11.02 27.00
CA SER A 389 4.57 -12.13 27.98
C SER A 389 4.87 -13.48 27.32
N ARG A 390 4.21 -13.77 26.19
CA ARG A 390 4.42 -15.02 25.43
C ARG A 390 5.79 -15.06 24.76
N VAL A 391 6.26 -13.94 24.23
CA VAL A 391 7.62 -13.83 23.68
C VAL A 391 8.65 -14.08 24.77
N SER A 392 8.48 -13.50 25.96
CA SER A 392 9.38 -13.71 27.09
C SER A 392 9.37 -15.16 27.58
N ARG A 393 8.19 -15.79 27.67
CA ARG A 393 8.05 -17.22 27.99
C ARG A 393 8.75 -18.09 26.96
N MET A 394 8.57 -17.79 25.68
CA MET A 394 9.27 -18.43 24.59
C MET A 394 10.77 -18.26 24.82
N LEU A 395 11.32 -17.05 24.85
CA LEU A 395 12.77 -16.79 25.04
C LEU A 395 13.39 -17.45 26.29
N SER A 396 12.61 -17.71 27.35
CA SER A 396 13.08 -18.40 28.55
C SER A 396 13.28 -19.93 28.40
N SER A 397 12.65 -20.54 27.39
CA SER A 397 12.82 -21.96 27.10
C SER A 397 14.21 -22.23 26.51
N THR A 398 14.76 -23.43 26.72
CA THR A 398 16.05 -23.87 26.17
C THR A 398 15.94 -24.62 24.84
N GLU A 399 14.73 -24.81 24.29
CA GLU A 399 14.53 -25.52 23.03
C GLU A 399 15.10 -24.75 21.82
N PRO A 400 15.70 -25.42 20.82
CA PRO A 400 16.07 -24.80 19.55
C PRO A 400 14.85 -24.25 18.81
N ARG A 401 14.97 -23.09 18.19
CA ARG A 401 13.84 -22.42 17.52
C ARG A 401 14.28 -21.46 16.44
N VAL A 402 13.33 -21.06 15.61
CA VAL A 402 13.48 -20.00 14.61
C VAL A 402 12.48 -18.91 14.91
N ILE A 403 12.94 -17.67 15.01
CA ILE A 403 12.11 -16.52 15.38
C ILE A 403 12.20 -15.48 14.25
N LEU A 404 11.10 -15.27 13.56
CA LEU A 404 10.85 -14.06 12.77
C LEU A 404 10.33 -12.99 13.72
N ALA A 405 11.00 -11.84 13.82
CA ALA A 405 10.60 -10.79 14.76
C ALA A 405 10.65 -9.39 14.15
N SER A 406 9.64 -8.57 14.47
CA SER A 406 9.65 -7.14 14.17
C SER A 406 10.60 -6.39 15.11
N ASP A 407 11.48 -5.48 14.72
CA ASP A 407 11.76 -4.94 13.37
C ASP A 407 13.17 -5.27 12.84
N THR A 408 13.36 -5.03 11.53
CA THR A 408 14.59 -5.09 10.73
C THR A 408 15.77 -4.34 11.35
N SER A 409 15.53 -3.17 11.94
CA SER A 409 16.55 -2.30 12.52
C SER A 409 17.13 -2.79 13.85
N LEU A 410 16.44 -3.71 14.52
CA LEU A 410 16.68 -4.16 15.90
C LEU A 410 16.57 -3.03 16.95
N GLU A 411 16.03 -1.86 16.58
CA GLU A 411 15.86 -0.72 17.49
C GLU A 411 14.53 -0.72 18.25
N TRP A 412 13.53 -1.44 17.74
CA TRP A 412 12.21 -1.61 18.34
C TRP A 412 11.61 -2.98 18.03
N GLY A 413 10.44 -3.25 18.63
CA GLY A 413 9.70 -4.50 18.45
C GLY A 413 10.31 -5.69 19.20
N PHE A 414 9.83 -6.89 18.90
CA PHE A 414 10.29 -8.13 19.52
C PHE A 414 11.67 -8.60 19.07
N SER A 415 12.23 -8.08 17.97
CA SER A 415 13.58 -8.38 17.52
C SER A 415 14.61 -7.81 18.48
N LYS A 416 14.34 -6.60 19.02
CA LYS A 416 15.09 -5.98 20.11
C LYS A 416 15.05 -6.79 21.40
N ASP A 417 13.91 -7.38 21.72
CA ASP A 417 13.77 -8.23 22.91
C ASP A 417 14.47 -9.58 22.73
N ALA A 418 14.36 -10.17 21.53
CA ALA A 418 14.99 -11.45 21.19
C ALA A 418 16.52 -11.34 21.15
N ILE A 419 17.09 -10.29 20.54
CA ILE A 419 18.55 -10.14 20.43
C ILE A 419 19.21 -10.03 21.81
N ARG A 420 18.58 -9.37 22.79
CA ARG A 420 19.10 -9.28 24.17
C ARG A 420 19.35 -10.65 24.80
N THR A 421 18.45 -11.60 24.53
CA THR A 421 18.54 -12.95 25.11
C THR A 421 19.46 -13.84 24.28
N LEU A 422 19.34 -13.77 22.95
CA LEU A 422 20.00 -14.69 22.04
C LEU A 422 21.46 -14.34 21.77
N ALA A 423 21.86 -13.07 21.91
CA ALA A 423 23.22 -12.63 21.63
C ALA A 423 24.29 -13.25 22.55
N SER A 424 23.90 -13.72 23.73
CA SER A 424 24.84 -14.24 24.75
C SER A 424 25.32 -15.67 24.49
N ASP A 425 24.70 -16.41 23.57
CA ASP A 425 25.06 -17.81 23.27
C ASP A 425 25.69 -17.92 21.88
N GLU A 426 26.85 -18.58 21.82
CA GLU A 426 27.65 -18.81 20.60
C GLU A 426 26.98 -19.75 19.60
N LYS A 427 26.02 -20.56 20.05
CA LYS A 427 25.28 -21.48 19.18
C LYS A 427 24.19 -20.77 18.39
N ASN A 428 23.78 -19.58 18.83
CA ASN A 428 22.71 -18.85 18.19
C ASN A 428 23.19 -18.14 16.92
N LEU A 429 22.26 -17.93 15.99
CA LEU A 429 22.52 -17.26 14.71
C LEU A 429 21.54 -16.12 14.51
N VAL A 430 22.04 -14.96 14.09
CA VAL A 430 21.22 -13.82 13.64
C VAL A 430 21.37 -13.70 12.13
N ILE A 431 20.28 -13.84 11.38
CA ILE A 431 20.26 -13.74 9.91
C ILE A 431 19.62 -12.42 9.51
N LEU A 432 20.44 -11.48 9.08
CA LEU A 432 19.98 -10.19 8.55
C LEU A 432 19.42 -10.40 7.13
N THR A 433 18.22 -9.86 6.90
CA THR A 433 17.46 -10.07 5.65
C THR A 433 17.53 -8.89 4.68
N GLU A 434 17.98 -7.73 5.16
CA GLU A 434 18.15 -6.52 4.36
C GLU A 434 19.22 -5.61 4.99
N ARG A 435 19.68 -4.64 4.20
CA ARG A 435 20.63 -3.63 4.65
C ARG A 435 19.87 -2.55 5.42
N ALA A 436 19.86 -2.65 6.75
CA ALA A 436 19.26 -1.63 7.61
C ALA A 436 19.92 -0.25 7.37
N GLY A 437 19.13 0.81 7.43
CA GLY A 437 19.61 2.18 7.28
C GLY A 437 20.27 2.78 8.51
N GLU A 438 20.93 3.92 8.31
CA GLU A 438 21.51 4.71 9.40
C GLU A 438 20.48 5.66 10.01
N SER A 439 20.36 5.68 11.34
CA SER A 439 19.33 6.42 12.08
C SER A 439 19.70 7.91 12.22
N VAL A 440 20.96 8.19 12.60
CA VAL A 440 21.48 9.54 12.89
C VAL A 440 22.94 9.61 12.43
N ALA A 441 23.37 10.76 11.90
CA ALA A 441 24.74 11.02 11.40
C ALA A 441 25.90 10.77 12.41
N GLN A 442 25.61 10.29 13.62
CA GLN A 442 26.58 10.02 14.69
C GLN A 442 26.40 8.64 15.36
N GLN A 443 25.29 7.92 15.13
CA GLN A 443 25.04 6.59 15.71
C GLN A 443 24.32 5.66 14.72
N LYS A 444 24.98 4.54 14.39
CA LYS A 444 24.42 3.46 13.57
C LYS A 444 23.37 2.70 14.38
N SER A 445 22.29 2.28 13.72
CA SER A 445 21.34 1.32 14.31
C SER A 445 22.05 -0.01 14.56
N LEU A 446 21.55 -0.81 15.51
CA LEU A 446 22.10 -2.14 15.78
C LEU A 446 22.10 -3.01 14.52
N GLY A 447 21.02 -2.99 13.73
CA GLY A 447 20.95 -3.69 12.44
C GLY A 447 22.03 -3.25 11.46
N ARG A 448 22.26 -1.94 11.31
CA ARG A 448 23.33 -1.40 10.45
C ARG A 448 24.71 -1.83 10.93
N TYR A 449 24.94 -1.75 12.24
CA TYR A 449 26.22 -2.13 12.84
C TYR A 449 26.54 -3.61 12.61
N LEU A 450 25.58 -4.51 12.84
CA LEU A 450 25.76 -5.94 12.59
C LEU A 450 26.00 -6.23 11.11
N TRP A 451 25.32 -5.51 10.21
CA TRP A 451 25.53 -5.64 8.77
C TRP A 451 26.94 -5.21 8.36
N ASP A 452 27.42 -4.06 8.85
CA ASP A 452 28.77 -3.56 8.55
C ASP A 452 29.84 -4.54 9.04
N LEU A 453 29.69 -5.10 10.25
CA LEU A 453 30.59 -6.13 10.78
C LEU A 453 30.61 -7.40 9.93
N TRP A 454 29.43 -7.86 9.49
CA TRP A 454 29.35 -9.00 8.59
C TRP A 454 30.02 -8.69 7.25
N HIS A 455 29.80 -7.50 6.70
CA HIS A 455 30.35 -7.09 5.42
C HIS A 455 31.88 -6.98 5.45
N GLU A 456 32.44 -6.39 6.51
CA GLU A 456 33.89 -6.30 6.71
C GLU A 456 34.54 -7.68 6.82
N ARG A 457 34.00 -8.57 7.68
CA ARG A 457 34.58 -9.90 7.92
C ARG A 457 34.40 -10.84 6.74
N SER A 458 33.26 -10.82 6.06
CA SER A 458 33.03 -11.62 4.85
C SER A 458 33.96 -11.22 3.72
N SER A 459 34.24 -9.92 3.54
CA SER A 459 35.21 -9.45 2.54
C SER A 459 36.64 -9.90 2.83
N SER A 460 37.04 -9.97 4.10
CA SER A 460 38.37 -10.46 4.50
C SER A 460 38.56 -11.96 4.31
N SER A 461 37.50 -12.77 4.51
CA SER A 461 37.57 -14.23 4.35
C SER A 461 37.61 -14.67 2.88
N GLU A 462 37.20 -13.82 1.93
CA GLU A 462 37.37 -14.09 0.49
C GLU A 462 38.84 -14.10 0.05
N GLU A 463 39.73 -13.36 0.72
CA GLU A 463 41.17 -13.41 0.44
C GLU A 463 41.81 -14.77 0.83
N ASP A 464 41.20 -15.47 1.78
CA ASP A 464 41.61 -16.80 2.26
C ASP A 464 40.92 -17.98 1.51
N GLY A 465 40.09 -17.70 0.49
CA GLY A 465 39.58 -18.70 -0.45
C GLY A 465 38.34 -19.50 0.01
N LEU A 466 37.70 -19.15 1.13
CA LEU A 466 36.41 -19.70 1.56
C LEU A 466 35.42 -18.56 1.84
N PRO A 467 34.28 -18.45 1.11
CA PRO A 467 33.26 -17.45 1.43
C PRO A 467 32.59 -17.83 2.76
N ALA A 468 32.95 -17.14 3.83
CA ALA A 468 32.30 -17.30 5.13
C ALA A 468 30.89 -16.70 5.07
N THR A 469 29.87 -17.54 4.83
CA THR A 469 28.46 -17.14 4.87
C THR A 469 28.01 -16.78 6.29
N MET A 470 28.61 -17.41 7.29
CA MET A 470 28.44 -17.15 8.71
C MET A 470 29.72 -16.60 9.30
N VAL A 471 29.59 -15.55 10.10
CA VAL A 471 30.69 -14.86 10.76
C VAL A 471 30.47 -14.96 12.27
N ASP A 472 31.45 -15.50 12.98
CA ASP A 472 31.48 -15.43 14.44
C ASP A 472 31.84 -14.00 14.86
N ILE A 473 31.12 -13.43 15.83
CA ILE A 473 31.37 -12.09 16.39
C ILE A 473 31.68 -12.12 17.90
N SER A 474 32.07 -13.29 18.41
CA SER A 474 32.46 -13.47 19.81
C SER A 474 33.46 -12.43 20.31
N GLY A 475 33.12 -11.79 21.45
CA GLY A 475 33.98 -10.86 22.17
C GLY A 475 33.78 -9.37 21.88
N GLN A 476 32.79 -9.01 21.05
CA GLN A 476 32.42 -7.60 20.87
C GLN A 476 31.45 -7.12 21.94
N GLN A 477 31.68 -5.92 22.49
CA GLN A 477 30.72 -5.24 23.34
C GLN A 477 30.01 -4.14 22.56
N ILE A 478 28.67 -4.16 22.61
CA ILE A 478 27.83 -3.13 22.02
C ILE A 478 27.02 -2.43 23.10
N SER A 479 26.78 -1.15 22.87
CA SER A 479 25.88 -0.34 23.68
C SER A 479 24.49 -0.33 23.05
N LEU A 480 23.53 -1.02 23.65
CA LEU A 480 22.14 -1.04 23.20
C LEU A 480 21.39 0.15 23.80
N ARG A 481 20.72 0.93 22.96
CA ARG A 481 19.85 2.02 23.40
C ARG A 481 18.55 1.47 23.98
N THR A 482 18.29 1.79 25.24
CA THR A 482 17.02 1.45 25.90
C THR A 482 16.15 2.70 26.03
N SER A 483 14.86 2.56 25.80
CA SER A 483 13.89 3.65 25.87
C SER A 483 12.68 3.19 26.65
N ARG A 484 12.30 3.93 27.68
CA ARG A 484 11.07 3.67 28.46
C ARG A 484 10.26 4.96 28.63
N ALA A 485 8.95 4.86 28.50
CA ALA A 485 8.04 5.95 28.80
C ALA A 485 7.79 6.02 30.31
N VAL A 486 7.73 7.23 30.86
CA VAL A 486 7.39 7.52 32.26
C VAL A 486 6.41 8.69 32.28
N ALA A 487 5.41 8.65 33.16
CA ALA A 487 4.45 9.74 33.33
C ALA A 487 5.18 11.06 33.67
N LEU A 488 4.65 12.18 33.16
CA LEU A 488 5.14 13.51 33.53
C LEU A 488 4.91 13.78 35.02
N GLY A 489 5.85 14.49 35.66
CA GLY A 489 5.75 14.85 37.07
C GLY A 489 6.25 16.25 37.37
N GLY A 490 5.78 16.84 38.48
CA GLY A 490 6.22 18.16 38.93
C GLY A 490 5.89 19.28 37.94
N GLU A 491 6.88 20.12 37.63
CA GLU A 491 6.76 21.29 36.75
C GLU A 491 6.64 20.94 35.25
N GLU A 492 6.82 19.68 34.86
CA GLU A 492 6.69 19.23 33.47
C GLU A 492 5.22 19.19 33.00
N VAL A 493 4.29 18.91 33.92
CA VAL A 493 2.84 18.84 33.64
C VAL A 493 2.28 20.20 33.19
N PRO A 494 2.46 21.30 33.96
CA PRO A 494 1.94 22.60 33.54
C PRO A 494 2.66 23.13 32.28
N LEU A 495 3.94 22.83 32.07
CA LEU A 495 4.66 23.14 30.84
C LEU A 495 4.00 22.49 29.62
N TYR A 496 3.68 21.20 29.72
CA TYR A 496 3.00 20.46 28.65
C TYR A 496 1.57 20.98 28.40
N GLN A 497 0.83 21.33 29.45
CA GLN A 497 -0.51 21.92 29.31
C GLN A 497 -0.48 23.27 28.58
N GLN A 498 0.51 24.12 28.89
CA GLN A 498 0.70 25.40 28.19
C GLN A 498 1.05 25.19 26.71
N PHE A 499 1.90 24.21 26.41
CA PHE A 499 2.22 23.81 25.04
C PHE A 499 0.96 23.39 24.25
N LEU A 500 0.12 22.51 24.83
CA LEU A 500 -1.13 22.06 24.18
C LEU A 500 -2.13 23.21 23.98
N ALA A 501 -2.30 24.09 24.98
CA ALA A 501 -3.19 25.23 24.88
C ALA A 501 -2.78 26.14 23.70
N ARG A 502 -1.47 26.35 23.53
CA ARG A 502 -0.93 27.12 22.42
C ARG A 502 -1.12 26.42 21.07
N GLN A 503 -0.86 25.12 21.00
CA GLN A 503 -1.08 24.35 19.77
C GLN A 503 -2.54 24.43 19.31
N ARG A 504 -3.51 24.33 20.25
CA ARG A 504 -4.94 24.52 19.97
C ARG A 504 -5.25 25.95 19.49
N GLN A 505 -4.64 26.96 20.10
CA GLN A 505 -4.84 28.35 19.67
C GLN A 505 -4.34 28.58 18.23
N LEU A 506 -3.16 28.04 17.88
CA LEU A 506 -2.63 28.10 16.52
C LEU A 506 -3.54 27.36 15.53
N GLN A 507 -4.00 26.17 15.90
CA GLN A 507 -4.89 25.37 15.07
C GLN A 507 -6.22 26.10 14.81
N ASN A 508 -6.79 26.74 15.83
CA ASN A 508 -8.01 27.55 15.70
C ASN A 508 -7.80 28.80 14.82
N THR A 509 -6.60 29.38 14.84
CA THR A 509 -6.30 30.59 14.07
C THR A 509 -6.01 30.27 12.59
N MET A 510 -5.40 29.11 12.31
CA MET A 510 -5.10 28.67 10.93
C MET A 510 -6.29 28.00 10.25
N GLY A 511 -7.19 27.37 11.00
CA GLY A 511 -8.41 26.74 10.50
C GLY A 511 -9.55 27.74 10.29
N GLY A 512 -9.35 28.76 9.46
CA GLY A 512 -10.39 29.73 9.12
C GLY A 512 -11.53 29.09 8.32
N ASP A 513 -12.51 28.48 8.98
CA ASP A 513 -13.94 28.60 8.65
C ASP A 513 -14.84 28.09 9.79
N ALA A 514 -16.01 28.73 9.92
CA ALA A 514 -17.04 28.44 10.88
C ALA A 514 -17.81 27.15 10.53
N GLY A 515 -18.15 26.35 11.55
CA GLY A 515 -19.23 25.37 11.49
C GLY A 515 -18.83 23.93 11.18
N THR A 516 -18.14 23.27 12.11
CA THR A 516 -18.37 21.83 12.33
C THR A 516 -18.50 21.58 13.83
N THR A 517 -19.73 21.25 14.24
CA THR A 517 -20.01 20.52 15.47
C THR A 517 -19.31 19.18 15.40
N LEU A 518 -18.13 19.07 16.01
CA LEU A 518 -17.59 17.80 16.47
C LEU A 518 -17.07 18.00 17.90
N GLU A 519 -17.85 17.41 18.81
CA GLU A 519 -17.44 16.84 20.09
C GLU A 519 -16.43 17.65 20.91
N THR A 520 -16.98 18.53 21.74
CA THR A 520 -16.39 18.84 23.04
C THR A 520 -16.24 17.52 23.81
N SER A 521 -15.05 16.93 23.75
CA SER A 521 -14.54 15.99 24.75
C SER A 521 -14.34 16.76 26.06
N ALA A 522 -15.46 17.03 26.73
CA ALA A 522 -15.52 17.39 28.13
C ALA A 522 -15.38 16.10 28.95
N ASP A 523 -14.25 15.43 28.80
CA ASP A 523 -13.83 14.27 29.60
C ASP A 523 -12.30 14.26 29.59
N ILE A 524 -11.69 15.10 30.42
CA ILE A 524 -10.42 14.94 31.15
C ILE A 524 -10.35 16.16 32.06
N VAL A 525 -11.09 16.15 33.17
CA VAL A 525 -10.79 16.84 34.44
C VAL A 525 -11.91 16.54 35.44
N ASP A 526 -11.99 15.31 35.95
CA ASP A 526 -12.28 15.08 37.37
C ASP A 526 -12.09 13.61 37.76
N ASP A 527 -10.83 13.17 37.91
CA ASP A 527 -10.59 12.05 38.82
C ASP A 527 -9.18 12.11 39.38
N ARG A 528 -9.04 12.87 40.46
CA ARG A 528 -8.10 12.65 41.58
C ARG A 528 -8.07 13.90 42.46
N SER A 529 -8.86 13.88 43.52
CA SER A 529 -8.41 14.25 44.87
C SER A 529 -9.54 14.05 45.88
N SER A 530 -9.59 12.86 46.47
CA SER A 530 -10.24 12.68 47.77
C SER A 530 -9.22 12.98 48.87
N THR A 531 -9.35 14.13 49.53
CA THR A 531 -8.81 14.33 50.89
C THR A 531 -9.82 15.11 51.73
N THR A 532 -10.52 14.37 52.58
CA THR A 532 -10.84 14.67 53.98
C THR A 532 -10.94 16.13 54.44
N SER A 533 -12.16 16.45 54.88
CA SER A 533 -12.49 17.10 56.16
C SER A 533 -12.47 18.62 56.31
N GLU A 534 -13.60 19.04 56.90
CA GLU A 534 -13.81 20.10 57.89
C GLU A 534 -14.34 21.47 57.43
N SER A 535 -15.57 21.69 57.89
CA SER A 535 -16.33 22.93 57.95
C SER A 535 -15.64 24.00 58.80
N SER A 536 -15.62 25.24 58.32
CA SER A 536 -15.79 26.41 59.18
C SER A 536 -16.24 27.62 58.37
N GLU A 537 -17.30 28.24 58.85
CA GLU A 537 -17.88 29.50 58.46
C GLU A 537 -16.93 30.64 58.90
N ASP A 538 -16.57 31.58 58.01
CA ASP A 538 -16.53 33.01 58.36
C ASP A 538 -16.41 33.91 57.11
N SER A 539 -16.90 35.11 57.33
CA SER A 539 -17.28 36.25 56.51
C SER A 539 -16.11 37.02 55.88
N GLY A 540 -16.38 37.79 54.83
CA GLY A 540 -15.56 38.95 54.47
C GLY A 540 -15.57 39.36 53.00
N ASP A 541 -16.28 40.45 52.72
CA ASP A 541 -16.46 41.14 51.44
C ASP A 541 -15.20 41.42 50.62
N GLY A 542 -15.35 41.50 49.27
CA GLY A 542 -14.29 42.11 48.45
C GLY A 542 -14.32 41.98 46.93
N HIS A 543 -15.42 42.33 46.26
CA HIS A 543 -15.46 42.96 44.91
C HIS A 543 -14.74 42.32 43.69
N GLY A 544 -15.57 41.93 42.70
CA GLY A 544 -15.24 41.95 41.26
C GLY A 544 -15.35 40.58 40.58
N GLY A 545 -16.18 40.34 39.56
CA GLY A 545 -17.04 41.19 38.75
C GLY A 545 -18.03 40.33 37.94
N LYS A 546 -19.12 40.97 37.56
CA LYS A 546 -20.28 40.46 36.81
C LYS A 546 -19.89 39.82 35.47
N ILE A 547 -20.44 38.64 35.19
CA ILE A 547 -21.12 38.19 33.94
C ILE A 547 -21.91 36.92 34.30
N LEU A 548 -23.12 36.76 33.73
CA LEU A 548 -24.12 35.68 33.92
C LEU A 548 -25.26 35.98 34.89
N ASN A 549 -26.18 36.84 34.46
CA ASN A 549 -27.59 36.74 34.83
C ASN A 549 -28.46 37.39 33.74
N THR A 550 -28.64 36.69 32.63
CA THR A 550 -29.59 37.06 31.55
C THR A 550 -30.51 35.91 31.13
N THR A 551 -30.44 34.74 31.78
CA THR A 551 -31.30 33.58 31.46
C THR A 551 -32.40 33.31 32.50
N ALA A 552 -32.43 34.03 33.63
CA ALA A 552 -33.35 33.73 34.74
C ALA A 552 -34.60 34.62 34.85
N ALA A 553 -34.87 35.53 33.91
CA ALA A 553 -35.93 36.55 34.04
C ALA A 553 -37.12 36.43 33.06
N LEU A 554 -37.41 35.25 32.49
CA LEU A 554 -38.49 35.10 31.50
C LEU A 554 -39.49 33.94 31.74
N GLN A 555 -39.47 33.26 32.89
CA GLN A 555 -40.35 32.10 33.14
C GLN A 555 -41.62 32.35 33.97
N HIS A 556 -42.06 33.60 34.13
CA HIS A 556 -43.35 33.88 34.77
C HIS A 556 -44.27 34.69 33.86
N SER A 557 -44.94 33.99 32.94
CA SER A 557 -46.19 34.46 32.32
C SER A 557 -46.86 33.34 31.53
N ARG A 558 -48.05 32.93 32.01
CA ARG A 558 -49.17 32.22 31.33
C ARG A 558 -49.35 30.72 31.62
N ASN A 559 -50.18 30.47 32.63
CA ASN A 559 -51.10 29.33 32.64
C ASN A 559 -52.00 29.41 31.40
N LYS A 560 -51.84 28.47 30.46
CA LYS A 560 -52.85 28.14 29.47
C LYS A 560 -52.96 26.62 29.38
N LEU A 561 -54.18 26.14 29.61
CA LEU A 561 -54.59 24.75 29.67
C LEU A 561 -54.53 24.15 28.25
N GLY A 562 -53.70 23.11 28.06
CA GLY A 562 -53.58 22.34 26.81
C GLY A 562 -52.17 22.34 26.20
N LEU A 563 -51.20 21.75 26.90
CA LEU A 563 -49.85 21.49 26.37
C LEU A 563 -49.76 20.03 25.88
N THR A 564 -49.03 19.81 24.79
CA THR A 564 -48.81 18.48 24.20
C THR A 564 -47.68 17.71 24.92
N ASP A 565 -47.64 16.38 24.79
CA ASP A 565 -46.69 15.51 25.52
C ASP A 565 -45.21 15.85 25.24
N ALA A 566 -44.90 16.43 24.09
CA ALA A 566 -43.55 16.91 23.77
C ALA A 566 -43.14 18.17 24.56
N GLU A 567 -44.10 18.98 24.99
CA GLU A 567 -43.86 20.27 25.66
C GLU A 567 -43.78 20.15 27.19
N LEU A 568 -44.28 19.04 27.78
CA LEU A 568 -44.18 18.78 29.23
C LEU A 568 -42.81 18.25 29.66
N GLY A 569 -42.00 17.76 28.71
CA GLY A 569 -40.65 17.25 28.96
C GLY A 569 -40.61 16.23 30.11
N VAL A 570 -39.57 16.32 30.95
CA VAL A 570 -39.31 15.38 32.05
C VAL A 570 -40.42 15.37 33.12
N ASN A 571 -41.25 16.42 33.20
CA ASN A 571 -42.37 16.50 34.15
C ASN A 571 -43.54 15.57 33.84
N ILE A 572 -43.54 14.92 32.66
CA ILE A 572 -44.52 13.87 32.32
C ILE A 572 -44.47 12.72 33.33
N LEU A 573 -43.28 12.41 33.87
CA LEU A 573 -43.07 11.32 34.82
C LEU A 573 -43.69 11.58 36.20
N ILE A 574 -44.03 12.83 36.52
CA ILE A 574 -44.61 13.24 37.81
C ILE A 574 -46.13 13.48 37.67
N ARG A 575 -46.59 13.94 36.51
CA ARG A 575 -47.97 14.44 36.32
C ARG A 575 -48.92 13.51 35.57
N ARG A 576 -48.43 12.44 34.93
CA ARG A 576 -49.31 11.47 34.26
C ARG A 576 -49.97 10.53 35.29
N LYS A 577 -51.28 10.28 35.15
CA LYS A 577 -51.94 9.19 35.90
C LYS A 577 -51.32 7.85 35.48
N ASN A 578 -51.02 7.01 36.48
CA ASN A 578 -50.41 5.66 36.37
C ASN A 578 -48.88 5.58 36.22
N VAL A 579 -48.13 6.64 36.57
CA VAL A 579 -46.68 6.52 36.83
C VAL A 579 -46.46 6.54 38.35
N TYR A 580 -45.83 5.50 38.89
CA TYR A 580 -45.51 5.39 40.32
C TYR A 580 -44.00 5.53 40.52
N ASP A 581 -43.60 6.39 41.44
CA ASP A 581 -42.22 6.48 41.91
C ASP A 581 -41.99 5.44 43.02
N TYR A 582 -40.86 4.74 42.99
CA TYR A 582 -40.52 3.72 43.98
C TYR A 582 -39.47 4.27 44.94
N GLU A 583 -39.81 4.35 46.23
CA GLU A 583 -38.93 4.95 47.24
C GLU A 583 -37.70 4.07 47.51
N VAL A 584 -36.52 4.56 47.13
CA VAL A 584 -35.24 3.82 47.20
C VAL A 584 -34.39 4.18 48.43
N GLN A 585 -34.88 5.10 49.29
CA GLN A 585 -34.17 5.46 50.51
C GLN A 585 -34.28 4.34 51.57
N GLY A 586 -33.14 3.90 52.08
CA GLY A 586 -33.04 2.88 53.16
C GLY A 586 -32.76 1.44 52.71
N LYS A 587 -32.88 1.12 51.41
CA LYS A 587 -32.55 -0.22 50.89
C LYS A 587 -31.06 -0.34 50.52
N LYS A 588 -30.44 -1.50 50.79
CA LYS A 588 -29.02 -1.78 50.49
C LYS A 588 -28.89 -2.91 49.46
N GLY A 589 -27.94 -2.78 48.53
CA GLY A 589 -27.60 -3.77 47.51
C GLY A 589 -28.24 -3.51 46.14
N LYS A 590 -28.41 -4.55 45.32
CA LYS A 590 -28.95 -4.48 43.94
C LYS A 590 -30.37 -3.87 43.85
N GLU A 591 -31.06 -3.76 44.98
CA GLU A 591 -32.39 -3.13 45.09
C GLU A 591 -32.33 -1.60 45.14
N LYS A 592 -31.13 -0.99 45.14
CA LYS A 592 -30.95 0.47 45.14
C LYS A 592 -30.88 1.10 43.74
N VAL A 593 -31.03 0.30 42.70
CA VAL A 593 -31.03 0.75 41.30
C VAL A 593 -32.37 0.38 40.68
N PHE A 594 -32.91 1.27 39.85
CA PHE A 594 -34.10 0.99 39.04
C PHE A 594 -33.90 -0.36 38.30
N PRO A 595 -34.88 -1.27 38.24
CA PRO A 595 -34.69 -2.58 37.62
C PRO A 595 -34.59 -2.44 36.10
N TYR A 596 -33.43 -2.00 35.61
CA TYR A 596 -33.09 -1.90 34.20
C TYR A 596 -32.12 -3.02 33.87
N GLN A 597 -32.59 -4.04 33.17
CA GLN A 597 -31.73 -5.08 32.61
C GLN A 597 -31.24 -4.63 31.24
N GLN A 598 -30.01 -4.09 31.19
CA GLN A 598 -29.36 -3.76 29.91
C GLN A 598 -29.01 -5.06 29.17
N LYS A 599 -29.72 -5.36 28.07
CA LYS A 599 -29.34 -6.45 27.17
C LYS A 599 -28.03 -6.06 26.47
N ARG A 600 -26.96 -6.85 26.62
CA ARG A 600 -25.68 -6.62 25.90
C ARG A 600 -25.94 -6.72 24.39
N ARG A 601 -25.67 -5.63 23.66
CA ARG A 601 -25.68 -5.62 22.19
C ARG A 601 -24.51 -6.44 21.67
N LYS A 602 -24.75 -7.29 20.68
CA LYS A 602 -23.68 -7.92 19.88
C LYS A 602 -23.53 -7.06 18.62
N ALA A 603 -22.35 -6.51 18.42
CA ALA A 603 -21.98 -5.76 17.22
C ALA A 603 -20.93 -6.56 16.43
N ASP A 604 -20.95 -6.42 15.10
CA ASP A 604 -19.87 -6.86 14.22
C ASP A 604 -19.14 -5.65 13.61
N ASP A 605 -18.10 -5.89 12.81
CA ASP A 605 -17.25 -4.85 12.19
C ASP A 605 -18.01 -3.91 11.22
N PHE A 606 -19.30 -4.15 10.95
CA PHE A 606 -20.16 -3.30 10.10
C PHE A 606 -21.34 -2.65 10.85
N GLY A 607 -21.50 -2.90 12.16
CA GLY A 607 -22.46 -2.20 13.02
C GLY A 607 -23.31 -3.11 13.94
N ASP A 608 -24.45 -2.59 14.39
CA ASP A 608 -25.40 -3.33 15.24
C ASP A 608 -26.06 -4.48 14.46
N PHE A 609 -26.10 -5.69 15.04
CA PHE A 609 -26.78 -6.84 14.43
C PHE A 609 -28.30 -6.61 14.39
N ILE A 610 -28.84 -6.34 13.19
CA ILE A 610 -30.27 -6.09 12.96
C ILE A 610 -31.04 -7.41 13.15
N ARG A 611 -31.92 -7.47 14.16
CA ARG A 611 -32.89 -8.56 14.31
C ARG A 611 -34.12 -8.25 13.46
N PRO A 612 -34.47 -9.05 12.45
CA PRO A 612 -35.64 -8.78 11.60
C PRO A 612 -36.95 -8.64 12.38
N GLU A 613 -37.05 -9.31 13.52
CA GLU A 613 -38.21 -9.27 14.43
C GLU A 613 -38.44 -7.88 15.06
N GLU A 614 -37.39 -7.06 15.27
CA GLU A 614 -37.52 -5.70 15.81
C GLU A 614 -38.01 -4.68 14.77
N PHE A 615 -38.10 -5.08 13.49
CA PHE A 615 -38.51 -4.24 12.37
C PHE A 615 -39.78 -4.74 11.66
N ALA A 616 -40.43 -5.77 12.19
CA ALA A 616 -41.75 -6.20 11.73
C ALA A 616 -42.79 -5.10 12.04
N ARG A 617 -43.63 -4.77 11.06
CA ARG A 617 -44.72 -3.79 11.27
C ARG A 617 -45.82 -4.46 12.09
N ALA A 618 -46.40 -3.70 13.04
CA ALA A 618 -47.45 -4.16 13.96
C ALA A 618 -48.67 -4.83 13.28
N ASP A 619 -48.88 -4.59 11.98
CA ASP A 619 -49.97 -5.20 11.21
C ASP A 619 -49.74 -6.71 10.90
N GLU A 620 -48.54 -7.25 11.10
CA GLU A 620 -48.21 -8.68 10.88
C GLU A 620 -48.22 -9.53 12.17
N GLU A 621 -48.25 -8.92 13.36
CA GLU A 621 -48.38 -9.66 14.65
C GLU A 621 -49.83 -10.07 14.96
N ASP A 622 -50.83 -9.31 14.49
CA ASP A 622 -52.24 -9.53 14.79
C ASP A 622 -52.86 -10.75 14.07
N ASN A 623 -52.13 -11.41 13.18
CA ASN A 623 -52.63 -12.58 12.44
C ASN A 623 -52.24 -13.93 13.06
N VAL A 624 -51.55 -13.92 14.21
CA VAL A 624 -51.05 -15.13 14.88
C VAL A 624 -51.82 -15.47 16.17
N ASP A 625 -52.58 -14.53 16.74
CA ASP A 625 -53.38 -14.75 17.95
C ASP A 625 -54.89 -14.55 17.69
N GLY A 626 -55.55 -15.61 17.21
CA GLY A 626 -57.01 -15.67 16.99
C GLY A 626 -57.66 -16.93 17.59
N GLU A 627 -58.49 -16.70 18.60
CA GLU A 627 -59.25 -17.59 19.53
C GLU A 627 -60.03 -18.78 18.90
N ALA A 628 -59.86 -20.01 19.41
CA ALA A 628 -60.69 -20.75 20.39
C ALA A 628 -62.00 -21.42 19.88
N LEU A 629 -62.08 -22.77 19.96
CA LEU A 629 -63.22 -23.56 20.49
C LEU A 629 -63.07 -25.09 20.32
N ARG A 630 -63.11 -25.79 21.47
CA ARG A 630 -63.76 -27.09 21.82
C ARG A 630 -63.68 -28.34 20.91
N ALA A 631 -63.34 -29.44 21.60
CA ALA A 631 -63.88 -30.81 21.53
C ALA A 631 -63.14 -31.90 20.71
N ASP A 632 -62.62 -32.85 21.48
CA ASP A 632 -62.73 -34.32 21.36
C ASP A 632 -61.99 -35.13 20.25
N HIS A 633 -61.76 -36.38 20.64
CA HIS A 633 -60.90 -37.45 20.16
C HIS A 633 -60.88 -37.84 18.66
N THR A 634 -59.77 -38.55 18.35
CA THR A 634 -59.58 -39.68 17.39
C THR A 634 -59.03 -39.47 15.96
N LYS A 635 -57.82 -40.05 15.78
CA LYS A 635 -57.35 -40.99 14.75
C LYS A 635 -57.36 -40.61 13.24
N LYS A 636 -56.16 -40.82 12.67
CA LYS A 636 -55.79 -41.57 11.44
C LYS A 636 -55.45 -40.81 10.15
N GLU A 637 -54.18 -41.01 9.78
CA GLU A 637 -53.64 -41.51 8.49
C GLU A 637 -53.59 -40.64 7.21
N ASN A 638 -52.34 -40.55 6.71
CA ASN A 638 -51.85 -40.62 5.32
C ASN A 638 -52.30 -39.49 4.35
N THR A 639 -51.42 -38.64 3.81
CA THR A 639 -50.42 -39.02 2.80
C THR A 639 -49.52 -37.82 2.40
N VAL A 640 -48.24 -38.13 2.18
CA VAL A 640 -47.36 -37.73 1.06
C VAL A 640 -47.23 -36.24 0.71
N GLY A 641 -46.06 -35.70 1.07
CA GLY A 641 -45.18 -35.02 0.13
C GLY A 641 -45.32 -33.51 -0.02
N GLN A 642 -44.58 -32.75 0.79
CA GLN A 642 -43.84 -31.58 0.29
C GLN A 642 -42.52 -31.41 1.05
N LYS A 643 -41.54 -30.89 0.31
CA LYS A 643 -40.10 -31.00 0.47
C LYS A 643 -39.59 -30.32 1.75
N ARG A 644 -38.58 -30.96 2.35
CA ARG A 644 -37.85 -30.50 3.53
C ARG A 644 -36.98 -29.28 3.25
N ARG A 645 -36.95 -28.44 4.29
CA ARG A 645 -36.03 -27.34 4.57
C ARG A 645 -34.60 -27.85 4.79
N TRP A 646 -33.61 -27.01 4.49
CA TRP A 646 -32.24 -27.13 4.98
C TRP A 646 -32.07 -26.10 6.11
N ASP A 647 -31.16 -26.41 7.05
CA ASP A 647 -30.74 -25.66 8.24
C ASP A 647 -31.48 -25.99 9.54
N ASP A 648 -31.17 -27.20 10.05
CA ASP A 648 -31.10 -27.47 11.48
C ASP A 648 -30.25 -28.74 11.72
N ILE A 649 -28.93 -28.56 11.84
CA ILE A 649 -28.06 -29.40 12.68
C ILE A 649 -26.94 -28.51 13.21
N VAL A 650 -27.08 -28.01 14.44
CA VAL A 650 -26.08 -28.13 15.52
C VAL A 650 -26.66 -27.47 16.79
N ASN A 651 -26.76 -28.28 17.85
CA ASN A 651 -26.96 -27.96 19.28
C ASN A 651 -28.38 -27.95 19.85
N ILE A 652 -28.89 -29.16 20.11
CA ILE A 652 -29.67 -29.45 21.34
C ILE A 652 -28.95 -30.59 22.07
N VAL A 653 -28.32 -30.28 23.20
CA VAL A 653 -28.51 -31.06 24.43
C VAL A 653 -28.60 -30.07 25.59
N ASP A 654 -29.77 -30.10 26.19
CA ASP A 654 -30.19 -29.31 27.31
C ASP A 654 -29.44 -29.62 28.60
N ASN A 655 -29.28 -28.55 29.36
CA ASN A 655 -28.76 -28.46 30.69
C ASN A 655 -29.85 -28.96 31.66
N SER A 656 -29.69 -30.16 32.24
CA SER A 656 -30.56 -30.61 33.35
C SER A 656 -29.80 -30.57 34.68
N LYS A 657 -30.43 -29.86 35.61
CA LYS A 657 -30.08 -29.59 37.01
C LYS A 657 -29.46 -30.78 37.76
N ALA A 658 -28.51 -30.49 38.66
CA ALA A 658 -28.51 -31.08 39.99
C ALA A 658 -27.77 -30.19 40.99
N GLY A 659 -28.48 -29.79 42.05
CA GLY A 659 -27.86 -29.43 43.32
C GLY A 659 -27.51 -30.68 44.12
N GLY A 660 -26.64 -30.52 45.11
CA GLY A 660 -26.46 -31.49 46.19
C GLY A 660 -25.08 -32.15 46.24
N ALA A 661 -24.35 -31.80 47.29
CA ALA A 661 -23.07 -32.37 47.69
C ALA A 661 -23.13 -33.88 47.97
N GLN A 662 -22.07 -34.63 47.63
CA GLN A 662 -21.37 -35.53 48.59
C GLN A 662 -20.14 -36.23 47.98
N ARG A 663 -19.11 -36.33 48.82
CA ARG A 663 -17.84 -37.04 48.69
C ARG A 663 -18.00 -38.52 48.26
N ARG A 664 -17.10 -39.03 47.39
CA ARG A 664 -16.21 -40.20 47.68
C ARG A 664 -15.26 -40.60 46.53
N ARG A 665 -13.97 -40.60 46.90
CA ARG A 665 -12.78 -41.39 46.51
C ARG A 665 -12.96 -42.71 45.72
N LYS A 666 -12.22 -42.86 44.61
CA LYS A 666 -11.25 -43.93 44.18
C LYS A 666 -11.25 -44.03 42.63
N GLN A 667 -10.15 -43.77 41.90
CA GLN A 667 -8.92 -44.60 41.71
C GLN A 667 -9.23 -45.85 40.85
N ASP A 668 -8.63 -46.21 39.71
CA ASP A 668 -7.48 -45.80 38.85
C ASP A 668 -7.75 -46.36 37.42
N GLY A 669 -7.06 -45.85 36.39
CA GLY A 669 -6.99 -46.49 35.07
C GLY A 669 -6.46 -45.59 33.95
N GLU A 670 -5.15 -45.67 33.70
CA GLU A 670 -4.34 -44.85 32.80
C GLU A 670 -4.71 -44.95 31.30
N GLY A 671 -4.49 -43.86 30.57
CA GLY A 671 -4.58 -43.77 29.11
C GLY A 671 -4.14 -42.37 28.63
N GLN A 672 -2.84 -42.21 28.43
CA GLN A 672 -2.14 -40.96 28.17
C GLN A 672 -2.31 -40.52 26.70
N GLY A 673 -2.86 -39.32 26.49
CA GLY A 673 -2.90 -38.63 25.19
C GLY A 673 -2.88 -37.13 25.45
N THR A 674 -1.70 -36.52 25.32
CA THR A 674 -1.44 -35.09 25.54
C THR A 674 -2.11 -34.26 24.44
N ALA A 675 -3.22 -33.61 24.77
CA ALA A 675 -3.78 -32.50 24.00
C ALA A 675 -3.30 -31.20 24.66
N ASP A 676 -2.46 -30.45 23.95
CA ASP A 676 -1.98 -29.14 24.39
C ASP A 676 -3.14 -28.15 24.52
N GLY A 677 -3.12 -27.43 25.65
CA GLY A 677 -4.21 -26.65 26.18
C GLY A 677 -4.48 -25.34 25.42
N ALA A 678 -5.75 -25.08 25.20
CA ALA A 678 -6.28 -23.73 25.10
C ALA A 678 -6.15 -23.06 26.48
N GLU A 679 -5.03 -22.38 26.74
CA GLU A 679 -4.87 -21.55 27.93
C GLU A 679 -5.72 -20.27 27.83
N SER A 680 -6.50 -20.08 28.89
CA SER A 680 -7.41 -18.98 29.23
C SER A 680 -6.90 -17.57 28.86
N ASP A 681 -7.77 -16.76 28.25
CA ASP A 681 -7.58 -15.36 27.85
C ASP A 681 -7.59 -14.37 29.04
N SER A 682 -6.84 -14.70 30.08
CA SER A 682 -6.78 -13.94 31.34
C SER A 682 -5.33 -13.79 31.77
N GLU A 683 -4.46 -13.32 30.87
CA GLU A 683 -3.16 -12.77 31.24
C GLU A 683 -3.26 -11.23 31.21
N PRO A 684 -2.64 -10.54 32.18
CA PRO A 684 -2.71 -9.08 32.27
C PRO A 684 -2.09 -8.42 31.02
N GLU A 685 -2.66 -7.27 30.62
CA GLU A 685 -2.07 -6.41 29.60
C GLU A 685 -0.64 -6.00 29.98
N ASP A 686 0.20 -5.71 28.97
CA ASP A 686 1.57 -5.23 29.15
C ASP A 686 1.60 -4.08 30.18
N THR A 687 2.27 -4.31 31.30
CA THR A 687 2.37 -3.41 32.47
C THR A 687 3.14 -2.10 32.20
N ASP A 688 3.57 -1.89 30.96
CA ASP A 688 4.45 -0.79 30.54
C ASP A 688 3.69 0.37 29.86
N LYS A 689 2.36 0.27 29.67
CA LYS A 689 1.56 1.37 29.11
C LYS A 689 1.39 2.48 30.16
N VAL A 690 1.91 3.66 29.84
CA VAL A 690 1.66 4.88 30.62
C VAL A 690 0.43 5.56 30.06
N ASP A 691 -0.65 5.61 30.86
CA ASP A 691 -1.84 6.37 30.50
C ASP A 691 -1.61 7.87 30.77
N GLY A 692 -1.80 8.68 29.73
CA GLY A 692 -1.65 10.13 29.79
C GLY A 692 -0.29 10.65 29.29
N PRO A 693 0.02 11.93 29.53
CA PRO A 693 1.23 12.55 29.00
C PRO A 693 2.48 11.95 29.63
N ALA A 694 3.48 11.67 28.78
CA ALA A 694 4.68 10.95 29.17
C ALA A 694 5.95 11.63 28.64
N LYS A 695 7.07 11.31 29.28
CA LYS A 695 8.41 11.59 28.79
C LYS A 695 9.16 10.28 28.57
N VAL A 696 10.15 10.32 27.69
CA VAL A 696 11.03 9.18 27.44
C VAL A 696 12.34 9.32 28.22
N ILE A 697 12.70 8.25 28.92
CA ILE A 697 14.02 8.08 29.52
C ILE A 697 14.83 7.21 28.57
N ILE A 698 15.88 7.80 27.99
CA ILE A 698 16.82 7.11 27.11
C ILE A 698 18.00 6.66 27.97
N GLY A 699 18.21 5.35 28.03
CA GLY A 699 19.33 4.70 28.67
C GLY A 699 20.21 3.99 27.66
N SER A 700 21.33 3.47 28.15
CA SER A 700 22.29 2.70 27.40
C SER A 700 22.66 1.47 28.24
N GLU A 701 22.62 0.30 27.63
CA GLU A 701 22.94 -0.98 28.27
C GLU A 701 24.07 -1.65 27.48
N ALA A 702 25.13 -2.09 28.17
CA ALA A 702 26.20 -2.82 27.53
C ALA A 702 25.79 -4.30 27.37
N MET A 703 25.96 -4.83 26.16
CA MET A 703 25.66 -6.21 25.80
C MET A 703 26.87 -6.83 25.12
N GLU A 704 27.23 -8.04 25.53
CA GLU A 704 28.29 -8.83 24.90
C GLU A 704 27.68 -9.69 23.77
N LEU A 705 28.24 -9.57 22.56
CA LEU A 705 27.84 -10.36 21.40
C LEU A 705 28.71 -11.61 21.32
N LYS A 706 28.08 -12.79 21.41
CA LYS A 706 28.69 -14.11 21.24
C LYS A 706 28.09 -14.93 20.10
N CYS A 707 26.87 -14.60 19.67
CA CYS A 707 26.19 -15.30 18.58
C CYS A 707 26.91 -15.15 17.23
N GLN A 708 26.52 -15.97 16.28
CA GLN A 708 26.95 -15.87 14.88
C GLN A 708 26.04 -14.92 14.11
N ILE A 709 26.56 -14.28 13.06
CA ILE A 709 25.78 -13.44 12.15
C ILE A 709 25.92 -13.92 10.70
N ALA A 710 24.82 -13.82 9.96
CA ALA A 710 24.77 -14.08 8.53
C ALA A 710 23.89 -13.04 7.83
N PHE A 711 24.05 -12.90 6.52
CA PHE A 711 23.22 -12.02 5.70
C PHE A 711 22.68 -12.79 4.50
N VAL A 712 21.38 -12.67 4.27
CA VAL A 712 20.71 -13.21 3.08
C VAL A 712 19.77 -12.14 2.54
N ASP A 713 20.01 -11.67 1.32
CA ASP A 713 19.26 -10.54 0.78
C ASP A 713 17.81 -10.91 0.38
N PHE A 714 16.89 -10.65 1.30
CA PHE A 714 15.44 -10.71 1.12
C PHE A 714 14.81 -9.32 1.01
N SER A 715 15.59 -8.26 0.76
CA SER A 715 15.06 -6.90 0.60
C SER A 715 14.03 -6.79 -0.53
N GLY A 716 14.15 -7.65 -1.56
CA GLY A 716 13.23 -7.64 -2.69
C GLY A 716 13.28 -6.30 -3.42
N LEU A 717 14.49 -5.80 -3.70
CA LEU A 717 14.75 -4.59 -4.47
C LEU A 717 15.52 -4.94 -5.75
N HIS A 718 15.55 -4.01 -6.69
CA HIS A 718 16.33 -4.15 -7.91
C HIS A 718 17.84 -4.12 -7.61
N ASP A 719 18.60 -4.80 -8.46
CA ASP A 719 20.05 -4.72 -8.48
C ASP A 719 20.53 -3.89 -9.68
N ARG A 720 21.84 -3.61 -9.69
CA ARG A 720 22.50 -2.88 -10.79
C ARG A 720 22.21 -3.48 -12.16
N ARG A 721 22.22 -4.81 -12.28
CA ARG A 721 21.99 -5.53 -13.55
C ARG A 721 20.57 -5.34 -14.03
N THR A 722 19.59 -5.42 -13.14
CA THR A 722 18.18 -5.22 -13.46
C THR A 722 17.94 -3.79 -13.96
N ILE A 723 18.51 -2.79 -13.30
CA ILE A 723 18.43 -1.39 -13.73
C ILE A 723 19.05 -1.22 -15.13
N GLN A 724 20.25 -1.75 -15.35
CA GLN A 724 20.95 -1.70 -16.65
C GLN A 724 20.17 -2.36 -17.78
N ASN A 725 19.38 -3.39 -17.49
CA ASN A 725 18.56 -4.07 -18.49
C ASN A 725 17.24 -3.34 -18.77
N ILE A 726 16.58 -2.81 -17.74
CA ILE A 726 15.23 -2.22 -17.87
C ILE A 726 15.27 -0.78 -18.38
N ILE A 727 16.17 0.06 -17.85
CA ILE A 727 16.21 1.50 -18.20
C ILE A 727 16.37 1.75 -19.72
N PRO A 728 17.26 1.04 -20.45
CA PRO A 728 17.37 1.20 -21.90
C PRO A 728 16.15 0.74 -22.70
N LEU A 729 15.30 -0.12 -22.13
CA LEU A 729 14.03 -0.52 -22.74
C LEU A 729 12.94 0.54 -22.51
N VAL A 730 12.92 1.13 -21.31
CA VAL A 730 11.99 2.22 -20.94
C VAL A 730 12.28 3.48 -21.75
N LYS A 731 13.55 3.82 -21.99
CA LYS A 731 14.02 5.02 -22.71
C LYS A 731 13.44 6.34 -22.16
N PRO A 732 13.62 6.65 -20.86
CA PRO A 732 13.15 7.92 -20.30
C PRO A 732 13.89 9.12 -20.92
N ARG A 733 13.23 10.28 -21.03
CA ARG A 733 13.88 11.51 -21.51
C ARG A 733 14.76 12.15 -20.45
N LYS A 734 14.30 12.15 -19.19
CA LYS A 734 15.06 12.50 -18.00
C LYS A 734 15.00 11.36 -16.99
N LEU A 735 16.13 11.03 -16.36
CA LEU A 735 16.25 10.00 -15.34
C LEU A 735 16.75 10.64 -14.04
N ILE A 736 16.08 10.39 -12.93
CA ILE A 736 16.41 10.96 -11.62
C ILE A 736 16.62 9.82 -10.63
N PHE A 737 17.81 9.73 -10.04
CA PHE A 737 18.09 8.73 -9.00
C PHE A 737 17.92 9.30 -7.59
N ILE A 738 17.22 8.58 -6.73
CA ILE A 738 17.04 8.87 -5.30
C ILE A 738 17.28 7.59 -4.46
N GLY A 739 17.09 7.64 -3.14
CA GLY A 739 17.02 6.48 -2.25
C GLY A 739 18.35 5.88 -1.77
N GLY A 740 19.40 5.89 -2.61
CA GLY A 740 20.68 5.23 -2.29
C GLY A 740 21.74 6.14 -1.67
N GLU A 741 22.85 5.52 -1.27
CA GLU A 741 24.04 6.22 -0.76
C GLU A 741 24.77 6.98 -1.88
N GLU A 742 25.49 8.04 -1.51
CA GLU A 742 26.15 8.92 -2.49
C GLU A 742 27.06 8.17 -3.47
N ALA A 743 27.90 7.26 -2.97
CA ALA A 743 28.84 6.51 -3.80
C ALA A 743 28.14 5.59 -4.81
N GLU A 744 27.10 4.85 -4.38
CA GLU A 744 26.39 3.91 -5.25
C GLU A 744 25.50 4.64 -6.27
N THR A 745 24.90 5.78 -5.89
CA THR A 745 24.09 6.60 -6.79
C THR A 745 24.92 7.20 -7.91
N ILE A 746 26.11 7.74 -7.59
CA ILE A 746 26.99 8.36 -8.58
C ILE A 746 27.51 7.30 -9.57
N GLU A 747 27.97 6.15 -9.07
CA GLU A 747 28.45 5.05 -9.91
C GLU A 747 27.35 4.57 -10.89
N LEU A 748 26.14 4.33 -10.39
CA LEU A 748 25.02 3.91 -11.23
C LEU A 748 24.64 4.95 -12.27
N ALA A 749 24.63 6.23 -11.89
CA ALA A 749 24.31 7.34 -12.80
C ALA A 749 25.30 7.43 -13.96
N GLU A 750 26.60 7.28 -13.72
CA GLU A 750 27.62 7.25 -14.78
C GLU A 750 27.41 6.09 -15.75
N ILE A 751 27.10 4.90 -15.24
CA ILE A 751 26.85 3.73 -16.09
C ILE A 751 25.61 3.95 -16.95
N CYS A 752 24.52 4.47 -16.37
CA CYS A 752 23.30 4.78 -17.13
C CYS A 752 23.50 5.87 -18.17
N ARG A 753 24.29 6.93 -17.88
CA ARG A 753 24.67 7.95 -18.88
C ARG A 753 25.38 7.33 -20.07
N ASN A 754 26.33 6.44 -19.82
CA ASN A 754 27.07 5.75 -20.88
C ASN A 754 26.15 4.83 -21.71
N THR A 755 25.24 4.12 -21.05
CA THR A 755 24.36 3.12 -21.71
C THR A 755 23.27 3.78 -22.53
N LEU A 756 22.65 4.85 -22.03
CA LEU A 756 21.56 5.56 -22.70
C LEU A 756 22.04 6.41 -23.87
N ASN A 757 23.24 7.00 -23.76
CA ASN A 757 23.81 7.87 -24.79
C ASN A 757 24.68 7.10 -25.81
N ALA A 758 24.88 5.79 -25.62
CA ALA A 758 25.55 4.94 -26.60
C ALA A 758 24.66 4.71 -27.84
N GLY A 759 24.86 5.51 -28.88
CA GLY A 759 24.22 5.33 -30.19
C GLY A 759 22.87 6.03 -30.39
N ALA A 760 22.56 7.07 -29.59
CA ALA A 760 21.34 7.87 -29.73
C ALA A 760 21.64 9.27 -30.31
N ASP A 761 20.76 9.77 -31.19
CA ASP A 761 20.81 11.14 -31.74
C ASP A 761 20.42 12.23 -30.71
N ALA A 762 19.86 11.85 -29.56
CA ALA A 762 19.45 12.75 -28.49
C ALA A 762 19.89 12.19 -27.13
N ALA A 763 20.56 13.03 -26.33
CA ALA A 763 21.06 12.66 -25.02
C ALA A 763 19.94 12.60 -23.97
N THR A 764 19.94 11.56 -23.12
CA THR A 764 19.10 11.49 -21.92
C THR A 764 19.83 12.14 -20.74
N ASP A 765 19.16 13.07 -20.06
CA ASP A 765 19.71 13.71 -18.86
C ASP A 765 19.54 12.81 -17.63
N VAL A 766 20.62 12.60 -16.88
CA VAL A 766 20.62 11.78 -15.65
C VAL A 766 21.02 12.65 -14.45
N PHE A 767 20.08 12.82 -13.51
CA PHE A 767 20.21 13.65 -12.32
C PHE A 767 20.39 12.82 -11.04
N THR A 768 21.18 13.36 -10.11
CA THR A 768 21.44 12.81 -8.78
C THR A 768 21.28 13.93 -7.74
N PRO A 769 20.03 14.36 -7.43
CA PRO A 769 19.78 15.49 -6.54
C PRO A 769 20.23 15.22 -5.10
N THR A 770 20.54 16.30 -4.39
CA THR A 770 20.63 16.31 -2.92
C THR A 770 19.26 16.65 -2.32
N ILE A 771 19.08 16.36 -1.02
CA ILE A 771 17.85 16.69 -0.29
C ILE A 771 17.55 18.21 -0.40
N GLY A 772 16.33 18.55 -0.80
CA GLY A 772 15.86 19.93 -1.00
C GLY A 772 16.24 20.55 -2.34
N MET A 773 17.02 19.88 -3.20
CA MET A 773 17.37 20.38 -4.52
C MET A 773 16.19 20.25 -5.48
N VAL A 774 15.76 21.38 -6.04
CA VAL A 774 14.70 21.43 -7.06
C VAL A 774 15.28 21.09 -8.43
N ILE A 775 14.73 20.08 -9.10
CA ILE A 775 15.06 19.71 -10.48
C ILE A 775 13.90 20.08 -11.39
N ASP A 776 14.18 20.85 -12.45
CA ASP A 776 13.25 20.95 -13.58
C ASP A 776 13.29 19.65 -14.39
N ALA A 777 12.23 18.86 -14.23
CA ALA A 777 12.10 17.54 -14.82
C ALA A 777 11.22 17.55 -16.09
N SER A 778 10.78 18.72 -16.53
CA SER A 778 10.00 18.87 -17.77
C SER A 778 10.86 18.79 -19.02
N VAL A 779 10.25 18.51 -20.17
CA VAL A 779 10.94 18.59 -21.46
C VAL A 779 10.17 19.57 -22.33
N ASP A 780 10.88 20.50 -22.96
CA ASP A 780 10.33 21.45 -23.94
C ASP A 780 9.87 20.71 -25.21
N THR A 781 8.80 19.93 -25.11
CA THR A 781 8.07 19.43 -26.27
C THR A 781 7.05 20.47 -26.65
N ASN A 782 7.38 21.31 -27.63
CA ASN A 782 6.38 22.13 -28.29
C ASN A 782 5.37 21.19 -28.99
N ALA A 783 4.22 20.94 -28.38
CA ALA A 783 3.11 20.34 -29.09
C ALA A 783 2.05 21.36 -29.42
N TRP A 784 1.52 21.19 -30.62
CA TRP A 784 0.42 21.98 -31.12
C TRP A 784 -0.73 21.03 -31.39
N THR A 785 -1.89 21.34 -30.81
CA THR A 785 -3.14 20.65 -31.17
C THR A 785 -3.55 21.16 -32.55
N VAL A 786 -3.51 20.28 -33.55
CA VAL A 786 -3.90 20.59 -34.93
C VAL A 786 -5.20 19.88 -35.26
N ARG A 787 -6.20 20.61 -35.76
CA ARG A 787 -7.48 20.04 -36.19
C ARG A 787 -7.41 19.66 -37.66
N LEU A 788 -7.79 18.42 -38.01
CA LEU A 788 -7.89 18.01 -39.42
C LEU A 788 -9.12 18.67 -40.07
N SER A 789 -8.96 19.26 -41.26
CA SER A 789 -10.08 19.83 -42.01
C SER A 789 -11.07 18.74 -42.46
N ARG A 790 -12.36 19.09 -42.63
CA ARG A 790 -13.37 18.14 -43.13
C ARG A 790 -13.02 17.56 -44.51
N ASN A 791 -12.32 18.33 -45.34
CA ASN A 791 -11.87 17.90 -46.66
C ASN A 791 -10.69 16.92 -46.56
N MET A 792 -9.76 17.15 -45.62
CA MET A 792 -8.67 16.21 -45.33
C MET A 792 -9.21 14.87 -44.84
N VAL A 793 -10.13 14.88 -43.87
CA VAL A 793 -10.73 13.66 -43.31
C VAL A 793 -11.43 12.82 -44.38
N ARG A 794 -12.11 13.47 -45.34
CA ARG A 794 -12.76 12.77 -46.47
C ARG A 794 -11.76 12.14 -47.44
N ASN A 795 -10.55 12.66 -47.53
CA ASN A 795 -9.50 12.18 -48.43
C ASN A 795 -8.53 11.17 -47.76
N LEU A 796 -8.77 10.81 -46.50
CA LEU A 796 -7.97 9.81 -45.80
C LEU A 796 -8.19 8.42 -46.39
N HIS A 797 -7.15 7.89 -47.05
CA HIS A 797 -7.14 6.54 -47.59
C HIS A 797 -6.57 5.57 -46.55
N TRP A 798 -7.46 4.96 -45.76
CA TRP A 798 -7.07 3.97 -44.77
C TRP A 798 -6.63 2.66 -45.43
N GLN A 799 -5.40 2.23 -45.14
CA GLN A 799 -4.89 0.92 -45.48
C GLN A 799 -5.01 0.02 -44.26
N ASN A 800 -5.74 -1.09 -44.38
CA ASN A 800 -5.84 -2.06 -43.30
C ASN A 800 -4.69 -3.06 -43.40
N VAL A 801 -3.82 -3.08 -42.40
CA VAL A 801 -2.73 -4.04 -42.30
C VAL A 801 -2.83 -4.75 -40.96
N ARG A 802 -3.10 -6.05 -41.01
CA ARG A 802 -3.18 -6.95 -39.84
C ARG A 802 -4.14 -6.46 -38.74
N GLY A 803 -5.26 -5.85 -39.12
CA GLY A 803 -6.30 -5.39 -38.19
C GLY A 803 -6.10 -3.97 -37.67
N MET A 804 -5.03 -3.28 -38.07
CA MET A 804 -4.80 -1.87 -37.78
C MET A 804 -5.00 -1.03 -39.06
N GLY A 805 -5.69 0.10 -38.94
CA GLY A 805 -5.83 1.07 -40.02
C GLY A 805 -4.65 2.04 -40.03
N VAL A 806 -3.93 2.12 -41.14
CA VAL A 806 -2.79 3.02 -41.34
C VAL A 806 -3.15 4.06 -42.41
N VAL A 807 -2.81 5.33 -42.20
CA VAL A 807 -3.01 6.39 -43.18
C VAL A 807 -1.87 7.40 -43.14
N ALA A 808 -1.39 7.81 -44.32
CA ALA A 808 -0.44 8.92 -44.47
C ALA A 808 -1.22 10.24 -44.54
N VAL A 809 -0.83 11.25 -43.76
CA VAL A 809 -1.44 12.58 -43.85
C VAL A 809 -0.38 13.59 -44.26
N THR A 810 -0.60 14.25 -45.40
CA THR A 810 0.21 15.40 -45.84
C THR A 810 -0.75 16.54 -46.10
N GLY A 811 -0.54 17.68 -45.42
CA GLY A 811 -1.47 18.80 -45.49
C GLY A 811 -0.79 20.13 -45.29
N ARG A 812 -1.46 21.20 -45.70
CA ARG A 812 -1.06 22.57 -45.43
C ARG A 812 -1.63 22.96 -44.06
N LEU A 813 -0.76 23.37 -43.15
CA LEU A 813 -1.18 23.95 -41.88
C LEU A 813 -1.66 25.39 -42.11
N ALA A 814 -2.93 25.65 -41.84
CA ALA A 814 -3.51 26.99 -41.82
C ALA A 814 -3.58 27.48 -40.37
N ALA A 815 -3.08 28.70 -40.12
CA ALA A 815 -3.28 29.37 -38.84
C ALA A 815 -4.79 29.61 -38.63
N ALA A 816 -5.27 29.50 -37.39
CA ALA A 816 -6.65 29.86 -37.06
C ALA A 816 -6.89 31.31 -37.49
N SER A 817 -7.81 31.51 -38.43
CA SER A 817 -8.13 32.85 -38.92
C SER A 817 -8.72 33.68 -37.78
N LEU A 818 -8.07 34.80 -37.44
CA LEU A 818 -8.57 35.78 -36.49
C LEU A 818 -9.73 36.63 -37.03
N ASP A 819 -10.16 36.43 -38.28
CA ASP A 819 -11.22 37.21 -38.89
C ASP A 819 -12.40 36.32 -39.32
N PRO A 820 -13.64 36.58 -38.86
CA PRO A 820 -14.81 35.94 -39.40
C PRO A 820 -15.06 36.47 -40.83
N ALA A 821 -15.03 35.59 -41.82
CA ALA A 821 -15.40 35.93 -43.19
C ALA A 821 -16.85 36.45 -43.25
N PRO A 822 -17.14 37.56 -43.95
CA PRO A 822 -18.50 38.06 -44.09
C PRO A 822 -19.29 37.10 -44.99
N LYS A 823 -20.46 36.66 -44.51
CA LYS A 823 -21.46 36.00 -45.37
C LYS A 823 -22.09 37.07 -46.27
N GLU A 824 -21.85 36.97 -47.57
CA GLU A 824 -22.73 37.58 -48.56
C GLU A 824 -24.02 36.74 -48.60
N GLU A 825 -25.11 37.27 -48.04
CA GLU A 825 -26.46 36.79 -48.29
C GLU A 825 -27.16 37.74 -49.27
N ASP A 826 -27.51 37.17 -50.42
CA ASP A 826 -28.29 37.78 -51.47
C ASP A 826 -29.80 37.60 -51.18
N GLY A 827 -30.59 38.66 -51.34
CA GLY A 827 -31.99 38.55 -51.78
C GLY A 827 -33.15 38.32 -50.79
N SER A 828 -33.70 39.44 -50.26
CA SER A 828 -35.14 39.78 -50.21
C SER A 828 -36.12 39.07 -49.23
N ALA A 829 -36.72 39.86 -48.32
CA ALA A 829 -38.12 40.30 -48.37
C ALA A 829 -38.70 40.67 -46.97
N LYS A 830 -39.41 41.80 -46.93
CA LYS A 830 -39.99 42.49 -45.77
C LYS A 830 -41.11 41.71 -45.06
N LYS A 831 -41.12 41.68 -43.72
CA LYS A 831 -42.35 41.97 -42.91
C LYS A 831 -42.10 42.18 -41.40
N LYS A 832 -42.43 43.40 -40.97
CA LYS A 832 -43.05 43.88 -39.72
C LYS A 832 -42.58 43.38 -38.34
N ALA A 833 -42.24 44.38 -37.53
CA ALA A 833 -41.99 44.38 -36.09
C ALA A 833 -43.19 44.00 -35.21
N ARG A 834 -42.90 43.41 -34.04
CA ARG A 834 -43.57 43.64 -32.75
C ARG A 834 -42.63 43.26 -31.59
N LEU A 835 -42.68 44.07 -30.53
CA LEU A 835 -41.88 44.08 -29.31
C LEU A 835 -42.52 43.25 -28.18
N ASP A 836 -41.71 43.05 -27.11
CA ASP A 836 -41.96 42.56 -25.73
C ASP A 836 -41.78 41.04 -25.53
N ALA A 837 -41.01 40.45 -24.59
CA ALA A 837 -40.07 40.79 -23.50
C ALA A 837 -39.52 39.43 -22.93
N PRO A 838 -38.73 39.30 -21.83
CA PRO A 838 -37.57 40.04 -21.32
C PRO A 838 -36.26 39.19 -21.33
N ALA A 839 -35.15 39.85 -20.99
CA ALA A 839 -33.78 39.34 -21.03
C ALA A 839 -33.44 38.26 -19.97
N VAL A 840 -32.75 37.21 -20.42
CA VAL A 840 -31.87 36.34 -19.61
C VAL A 840 -30.47 36.49 -20.21
N PRO A 841 -29.44 36.90 -19.43
CA PRO A 841 -28.09 37.02 -19.98
C PRO A 841 -27.47 35.62 -20.04
N VAL A 842 -27.63 34.95 -21.18
CA VAL A 842 -26.78 33.79 -21.52
C VAL A 842 -25.50 34.37 -22.10
N SER A 843 -24.47 34.49 -21.25
CA SER A 843 -23.10 34.70 -21.68
C SER A 843 -22.63 33.46 -22.45
N SER A 844 -23.01 33.36 -23.72
CA SER A 844 -22.35 32.49 -24.67
C SER A 844 -21.10 33.24 -25.14
N GLN A 845 -20.00 33.05 -24.42
CA GLN A 845 -18.69 33.26 -24.99
C GLN A 845 -18.57 32.29 -26.16
N ILE A 846 -18.65 32.81 -27.38
CA ILE A 846 -18.20 32.12 -28.57
C ILE A 846 -16.68 32.12 -28.44
N ASP A 847 -16.12 31.06 -27.88
CA ASP A 847 -14.69 30.78 -27.99
C ASP A 847 -14.37 30.69 -29.48
N ALA A 848 -13.68 31.71 -29.99
CA ALA A 848 -13.04 31.60 -31.29
C ALA A 848 -12.00 30.48 -31.16
N ASP A 849 -12.33 29.31 -31.71
CA ASP A 849 -11.50 28.12 -31.74
C ASP A 849 -10.18 28.45 -32.47
N THR A 850 -9.15 28.82 -31.69
CA THR A 850 -7.83 29.28 -32.16
C THR A 850 -6.93 28.12 -32.59
N THR A 851 -7.49 26.91 -32.72
CA THR A 851 -6.75 25.72 -33.11
C THR A 851 -6.35 25.76 -34.59
N PRO A 852 -5.05 25.59 -34.93
CA PRO A 852 -4.61 25.55 -36.33
C PRO A 852 -5.24 24.36 -37.05
N VAL A 853 -5.62 24.56 -38.32
CA VAL A 853 -6.32 23.56 -39.12
C VAL A 853 -5.38 23.00 -40.19
N LEU A 854 -5.24 21.67 -40.27
CA LEU A 854 -4.52 20.99 -41.35
C LEU A 854 -5.47 20.71 -42.50
N ASP A 855 -5.26 21.38 -43.63
CA ASP A 855 -6.10 21.26 -44.83
C ASP A 855 -5.36 20.59 -46.00
N VAL A 856 -6.10 20.18 -47.02
CA VAL A 856 -5.57 19.51 -48.22
C VAL A 856 -4.60 20.44 -48.94
N VAL A 857 -3.47 19.91 -49.42
CA VAL A 857 -2.51 20.69 -50.21
C VAL A 857 -3.17 21.12 -51.53
N PRO A 858 -3.27 22.43 -51.82
CA PRO A 858 -3.84 22.90 -53.08
C PRO A 858 -3.05 22.39 -54.30
N ALA A 859 -3.74 22.10 -55.40
CA ALA A 859 -3.16 21.47 -56.59
C ALA A 859 -1.98 22.24 -57.23
N ASN A 860 -1.91 23.55 -57.01
CA ASN A 860 -0.81 24.41 -57.46
C ASN A 860 0.48 24.26 -56.62
N MET A 861 0.41 23.73 -55.40
CA MET A 861 1.56 23.45 -54.53
C MET A 861 1.94 21.95 -54.47
N ALA A 862 1.07 21.07 -54.96
CA ALA A 862 1.27 19.61 -54.93
C ALA A 862 2.56 19.15 -55.66
N THR A 863 3.03 19.90 -56.66
CA THR A 863 4.24 19.58 -57.43
C THR A 863 5.53 19.77 -56.61
N ALA A 864 5.54 20.68 -55.63
CA ALA A 864 6.70 20.91 -54.76
C ALA A 864 6.81 19.85 -53.65
N VAL A 865 5.68 19.34 -53.15
CA VAL A 865 5.61 18.42 -51.99
C VAL A 865 5.91 16.96 -52.37
N ARG A 866 5.71 16.55 -53.63
CA ARG A 866 6.08 15.19 -54.12
C ARG A 866 7.56 14.86 -53.97
N SER A 867 8.43 15.88 -53.89
CA SER A 867 9.87 15.67 -53.72
C SER A 867 10.29 15.30 -52.28
N VAL A 868 9.41 15.49 -51.28
CA VAL A 868 9.74 15.37 -49.85
C VAL A 868 9.18 14.09 -49.22
N ALA A 869 8.07 13.54 -49.72
CA ALA A 869 7.46 12.31 -49.18
C ALA A 869 7.98 11.06 -49.91
N GLN A 870 9.12 10.50 -49.46
CA GLN A 870 9.55 9.16 -49.89
C GLN A 870 8.54 8.12 -49.36
N PRO A 871 7.97 7.25 -50.21
CA PRO A 871 7.06 6.21 -49.75
C PRO A 871 7.81 5.22 -48.86
N PHE A 872 7.37 5.07 -47.62
CA PHE A 872 7.93 4.10 -46.68
C PHE A 872 6.91 2.99 -46.37
N HIS A 873 7.42 1.82 -46.01
CA HIS A 873 6.61 0.63 -45.77
C HIS A 873 6.42 0.43 -44.27
N VAL A 874 5.17 0.27 -43.83
CA VAL A 874 4.84 0.06 -42.42
C VAL A 874 4.27 -1.35 -42.24
N GLY A 875 4.93 -2.15 -41.39
CA GLY A 875 4.54 -3.52 -41.06
C GLY A 875 5.74 -4.44 -40.88
N ASP A 876 5.65 -5.38 -39.95
CA ASP A 876 6.71 -6.39 -39.73
C ASP A 876 6.40 -7.69 -40.48
N LEU A 877 7.11 -7.94 -41.59
CA LEU A 877 6.97 -9.18 -42.35
C LEU A 877 7.75 -10.31 -41.66
N ARG A 878 7.03 -11.34 -41.21
CA ARG A 878 7.64 -12.60 -40.74
C ARG A 878 7.74 -13.57 -41.91
N LEU A 879 8.93 -14.13 -42.13
CA LEU A 879 9.15 -15.10 -43.21
C LEU A 879 8.27 -16.36 -43.09
N ALA A 880 7.89 -16.74 -41.86
CA ALA A 880 6.97 -17.85 -41.61
C ALA A 880 5.55 -17.58 -42.11
N ASP A 881 5.07 -16.34 -41.99
CA ASP A 881 3.75 -15.94 -42.49
C ASP A 881 3.78 -15.83 -44.02
N LEU A 882 4.86 -15.24 -44.56
CA LEU A 882 5.08 -15.19 -46.01
C LEU A 882 5.07 -16.60 -46.61
N ARG A 883 5.72 -17.57 -45.97
CA ARG A 883 5.69 -18.98 -46.40
C ARG A 883 4.26 -19.55 -46.46
N LYS A 884 3.44 -19.31 -45.44
CA LYS A 884 2.03 -19.76 -45.42
C LYS A 884 1.23 -19.14 -46.56
N LEU A 885 1.43 -17.84 -46.78
CA LEU A 885 0.75 -17.06 -47.80
C LEU A 885 1.16 -17.49 -49.23
N MET A 886 2.43 -17.80 -49.44
CA MET A 886 2.92 -18.34 -50.72
C MET A 886 2.37 -19.74 -51.01
N LYS A 887 2.32 -20.61 -49.98
CA LYS A 887 1.69 -21.94 -50.09
C LYS A 887 0.20 -21.86 -50.38
N ALA A 888 -0.52 -20.94 -49.74
CA ALA A 888 -1.95 -20.71 -49.99
C ALA A 888 -2.21 -20.27 -51.45
N ASN A 889 -1.27 -19.55 -52.05
CA ASN A 889 -1.32 -19.14 -53.46
C ASN A 889 -0.72 -20.18 -54.43
N GLY A 890 -0.49 -21.42 -53.99
CA GLY A 890 -0.04 -22.52 -54.84
C GLY A 890 1.46 -22.49 -55.21
N MET A 891 2.29 -21.74 -54.48
CA MET A 891 3.74 -21.71 -54.67
C MET A 891 4.46 -22.59 -53.63
N GLU A 892 5.52 -23.27 -54.06
CA GLU A 892 6.36 -24.06 -53.18
C GLU A 892 7.30 -23.12 -52.40
N ALA A 893 7.27 -23.16 -51.08
CA ALA A 893 8.07 -22.27 -50.24
C ALA A 893 8.76 -23.06 -49.10
N GLU A 894 10.10 -23.04 -49.13
CA GLU A 894 10.96 -23.81 -48.23
C GLU A 894 12.03 -22.90 -47.59
N PHE A 895 12.33 -23.14 -46.31
CA PHE A 895 13.44 -22.47 -45.66
C PHE A 895 14.75 -23.18 -46.02
N ARG A 896 15.77 -22.44 -46.45
CA ARG A 896 17.12 -22.97 -46.69
C ARG A 896 18.14 -22.11 -45.94
N GLY A 897 18.79 -22.69 -44.92
CA GLY A 897 19.77 -21.99 -44.08
C GLY A 897 19.15 -21.01 -43.06
N GLU A 898 20.00 -20.34 -42.28
CA GLU A 898 19.61 -19.36 -41.25
C GLU A 898 18.91 -18.14 -41.88
N GLY A 899 17.57 -18.15 -41.90
CA GLY A 899 16.77 -16.96 -42.17
C GLY A 899 16.50 -16.61 -43.65
N VAL A 900 16.66 -17.57 -44.58
CA VAL A 900 16.33 -17.38 -46.00
C VAL A 900 15.16 -18.27 -46.41
N LEU A 901 14.12 -17.66 -47.01
CA LEU A 901 12.97 -18.36 -47.58
C LEU A 901 13.12 -18.44 -49.10
N VAL A 902 13.17 -19.65 -49.65
CA VAL A 902 13.26 -19.90 -51.09
C VAL A 902 11.88 -20.29 -51.62
N ILE A 903 11.42 -19.61 -52.66
CA ILE A 903 10.11 -19.79 -53.29
C ILE A 903 10.31 -20.33 -54.71
N ASN A 904 9.63 -21.44 -55.05
CA ASN A 904 9.70 -22.20 -56.29
C ASN A 904 11.14 -22.52 -56.74
N GLY A 905 12.09 -22.65 -55.80
CA GLY A 905 13.50 -22.88 -56.09
C GLY A 905 14.23 -21.74 -56.84
N THR A 906 13.57 -20.61 -57.09
CA THR A 906 14.03 -19.57 -58.03
C THR A 906 14.15 -18.18 -57.40
N VAL A 907 13.36 -17.87 -56.36
CA VAL A 907 13.38 -16.58 -55.66
C VAL A 907 13.78 -16.77 -54.21
N ALA A 908 14.78 -16.06 -53.73
CA ALA A 908 15.21 -16.07 -52.34
C ALA A 908 14.79 -14.77 -51.64
N VAL A 909 14.10 -14.90 -50.51
CA VAL A 909 13.71 -13.78 -49.64
C VAL A 909 14.47 -13.88 -48.34
N LYS A 910 15.27 -12.86 -48.02
CA LYS A 910 16.05 -12.75 -46.80
C LYS A 910 15.60 -11.53 -46.01
N LYS A 911 15.57 -11.66 -44.68
CA LYS A 911 15.35 -10.53 -43.77
C LYS A 911 16.64 -10.24 -43.01
N THR A 912 17.17 -9.03 -43.11
CA THR A 912 18.36 -8.60 -42.38
C THR A 912 18.02 -8.28 -40.92
N ALA A 913 19.03 -8.24 -40.04
CA ALA A 913 18.86 -7.90 -38.63
C ALA A 913 18.29 -6.48 -38.40
N THR A 914 18.44 -5.59 -39.38
CA THR A 914 17.87 -4.22 -39.37
C THR A 914 16.42 -4.16 -39.86
N GLY A 915 15.81 -5.32 -40.19
CA GLY A 915 14.42 -5.41 -40.65
C GLY A 915 14.21 -5.15 -42.14
N GLN A 916 15.27 -4.94 -42.93
CA GLN A 916 15.16 -4.85 -44.39
C GLN A 916 14.91 -6.22 -45.01
N ILE A 917 14.08 -6.25 -46.06
CA ILE A 917 13.73 -7.46 -46.80
C ILE A 917 14.44 -7.38 -48.15
N GLU A 918 15.38 -8.29 -48.36
CA GLU A 918 16.09 -8.48 -49.62
C GLU A 918 15.39 -9.60 -50.40
N VAL A 919 14.98 -9.31 -51.64
CA VAL A 919 14.41 -10.29 -52.55
C VAL A 919 15.37 -10.45 -53.72
N ASP A 920 16.02 -11.60 -53.78
CA ASP A 920 16.97 -11.95 -54.83
C ASP A 920 16.33 -12.95 -55.79
N GLY A 921 16.51 -12.73 -57.09
CA GLY A 921 15.91 -13.53 -58.15
C GLY A 921 16.79 -13.49 -59.40
N GLY A 922 17.07 -14.66 -59.98
CA GLY A 922 17.98 -14.78 -61.12
C GLY A 922 17.52 -13.97 -62.34
N ALA A 923 18.36 -13.03 -62.80
CA ALA A 923 18.13 -12.27 -64.02
C ALA A 923 18.49 -13.12 -65.26
N TYR A 924 17.48 -13.63 -65.98
CA TYR A 924 17.67 -14.12 -67.34
C TYR A 924 17.09 -13.12 -68.33
N GLY A 925 17.99 -12.44 -69.05
CA GLY A 925 17.65 -11.62 -70.20
C GLY A 925 17.13 -12.48 -71.36
N ASN A 926 16.10 -11.96 -72.05
CA ASN A 926 15.59 -12.40 -73.35
C ASN A 926 15.28 -13.89 -73.54
N VAL A 927 14.17 -14.40 -72.98
CA VAL A 927 13.49 -15.61 -73.53
C VAL A 927 11.97 -15.55 -73.28
N ASP A 928 11.22 -15.67 -74.39
CA ASP A 928 9.81 -16.11 -74.62
C ASP A 928 8.70 -15.83 -73.55
N PRO A 929 7.57 -15.15 -73.88
CA PRO A 929 6.46 -14.83 -72.95
C PRO A 929 5.67 -16.02 -72.36
N ARG A 930 6.13 -17.26 -72.56
CA ARG A 930 5.43 -18.49 -72.15
C ARG A 930 6.09 -19.22 -70.98
N ASN A 931 7.16 -18.70 -70.38
CA ASN A 931 7.83 -19.35 -69.25
C ASN A 931 7.56 -18.65 -67.90
N SER A 932 7.29 -19.44 -66.86
CA SER A 932 6.60 -19.01 -65.62
C SER A 932 7.46 -18.26 -64.59
N ASP A 933 8.77 -18.21 -64.80
CA ASP A 933 9.72 -17.91 -63.72
C ASP A 933 9.93 -16.41 -63.50
N ALA A 934 9.94 -15.59 -64.56
CA ALA A 934 9.95 -14.13 -64.43
C ALA A 934 8.67 -13.62 -63.74
N ALA A 935 7.54 -14.28 -63.98
CA ALA A 935 6.28 -13.96 -63.31
C ALA A 935 6.34 -14.31 -61.80
N THR A 936 7.14 -15.30 -61.40
CA THR A 936 7.27 -15.71 -60.01
C THR A 936 7.95 -14.63 -59.15
N PHE A 937 9.03 -14.00 -59.62
CA PHE A 937 9.66 -12.88 -58.90
C PHE A 937 8.68 -11.70 -58.68
N PHE A 938 7.99 -11.26 -59.72
CA PHE A 938 7.01 -10.16 -59.61
C PHE A 938 5.80 -10.54 -58.75
N ARG A 939 5.36 -11.80 -58.79
CA ARG A 939 4.29 -12.31 -57.91
C ARG A 939 4.72 -12.34 -56.44
N VAL A 940 5.93 -12.81 -56.15
CA VAL A 940 6.48 -12.82 -54.78
C VAL A 940 6.60 -11.39 -54.27
N LYS A 941 7.15 -10.48 -55.08
CA LYS A 941 7.27 -9.06 -54.73
C LYS A 941 5.91 -8.41 -54.47
N ARG A 942 4.90 -8.69 -55.30
CA ARG A 942 3.53 -8.19 -55.11
C ARG A 942 2.90 -8.69 -53.82
N GLN A 943 3.05 -9.97 -53.49
CA GLN A 943 2.52 -10.53 -52.23
C GLN A 943 3.24 -9.98 -50.99
N ILE A 944 4.53 -9.64 -51.10
CA ILE A 944 5.26 -8.93 -50.04
C ILE A 944 4.68 -7.53 -49.84
N TYR A 945 4.40 -6.80 -50.94
CA TYR A 945 3.77 -5.48 -50.86
C TYR A 945 2.33 -5.54 -50.35
N ASP A 946 1.54 -6.54 -50.74
CA ASP A 946 0.18 -6.71 -50.23
C ASP A 946 0.16 -7.02 -48.72
N GLY A 947 1.27 -7.52 -48.17
CA GLY A 947 1.48 -7.76 -46.74
C GLY A 947 2.04 -6.57 -45.93
N LEU A 948 2.37 -5.46 -46.59
CA LEU A 948 2.96 -4.25 -45.98
C LEU A 948 2.10 -3.03 -46.32
N ALA A 949 1.93 -2.08 -45.38
CA ALA A 949 1.26 -0.82 -45.71
C ALA A 949 2.23 0.04 -46.53
N VAL A 950 1.83 0.52 -47.71
CA VAL A 950 2.62 1.46 -48.50
C VAL A 950 2.17 2.87 -48.14
N VAL A 951 2.92 3.54 -47.28
CA VAL A 951 2.61 4.90 -46.84
C VAL A 951 3.24 5.87 -47.84
N ALA A 952 2.52 6.17 -48.92
CA ALA A 952 2.86 7.25 -49.85
C ALA A 952 1.99 8.47 -49.55
N GLY A 953 2.59 9.65 -49.41
CA GLY A 953 1.83 10.90 -49.34
C GLY A 953 1.12 11.12 -50.67
N HIS A 954 -0.21 11.12 -50.66
CA HIS A 954 -1.03 11.42 -51.84
C HIS A 954 -1.40 12.90 -51.91
#